data_AF-A0A8K0EGU3-F1
#
_entry.id   AF-A0A8K0EGU3-F1
#
_cell.length_a   1.000
_cell.length_b   1.000
_cell.length_c   1.000
_cell.angle_alpha   90.00
_cell.angle_beta   90.00
_cell.angle_gamma   90.00
#
_symmetry.space_group_name_H-M   'P 1'
#
loop_
_entity.id
_entity.type
_entity.pdbx_description
1 polymer ?
#
loop_
_entity_poly.entity_id
_entity_poly.type
_entity_poly.pdbx_seq_one_letter_code
_entity_poly.pdbx_strand_id
1 'polypeptide(L)'
;MAAPICSTGWRRYLLWLAHEHLEFRIPPNLKANKLYLNKRAMKTRDRKRRAWAKFKNSGRASDYEAYTRVRNHLRSVTRELCSNFEHRMVKDIKDNPKTFWRYVSSKLQTKDKVGALVREDGTVAETDGEKAEVLNDFFASVFTLEDLTSIPNISSIPGIVKLEDISITEEIVLKKLLDLNPSKSAGPDNIHPRFLKELAHHLAAPLSTLFVKSLDETKLPEEWKQAHVTPIFKKGNKTSPGNYRPVSLTSVVGKTMESIIRDKLVEHMLQNEYFTDAQHGFVPGRSCMTQLLVVMEEWTKLLQEGEPIDVIYLDFRKAFDTVPHARLLRKLERYGVGGSLRDWIKDFLAQRKQRVVVNGQFSTWQDVKSGIPQGSVLGPILFVIYINDLPESVTSAVRIFADDSKLYESVKHVSGQETLQQDLKTVGEWSQDWQLHFNVGKCKVLHLGRTNPRATYTLGGQIIEETVEEKDLGVSIDNQLTFHAHAARAANKGNQLLGLIKRTFYNLNELTIPILFKTMEIQSIAQAVGAHLEICDSGYDLKSHPFVELRLPSEEDARKIIGRSFLSRCLLELWGTGQTKEELHETLRDYPTDLSAPYMQKDTSFRYHVAAFGKTLTMKRKKDIIDVRKTALDFLPFQGRVDLKNAEHTFYILEDYGDDPTRTPEEPYRTFFGRWIGDGQRKLIDKYAVRKRHHIGETSMDAGLSFVMANMAATKRNSVVFDPFVGTGSLLVSSAHFGSYVMGTDIDSHIVHGWGRSTRHNKKWRGEDENIRANLRQYGLEHRYLDVLISDAARSVWRPCQLFDAIVTDPPYGIREASQRVGTKDNNFVREEDCDWHSPTKTAYTLSDLLTDLLNYAAQHLTVHGRLVYWLPVYRPDYTEHILPRHPCLRLVSNCEQVLSTDISRRLISMEKIREYQIVVNPYREHNAIRDKYLLLAKEKKQKQRTKKDSQTKATSSDSPIEES
;
A
#
# COMPACT_ATOMS: atom_id res chain seq x y z
N MET A 1 -4.00 -48.75 18.99
CA MET A 1 -2.85 -47.96 19.49
C MET A 1 -2.36 -48.48 20.85
N ALA A 2 -1.97 -49.77 20.94
CA ALA A 2 -1.52 -50.39 22.20
C ALA A 2 0.01 -50.35 22.40
N ALA A 3 0.77 -49.75 21.47
CA ALA A 3 2.23 -49.65 21.56
C ALA A 3 2.67 -48.49 22.49
N PRO A 4 3.86 -48.57 23.12
CA PRO A 4 4.43 -47.47 23.90
C PRO A 4 4.63 -46.21 23.05
N ILE A 5 4.51 -45.02 23.65
CA ILE A 5 4.64 -43.72 22.95
C ILE A 5 6.00 -43.59 22.24
N CYS A 6 7.04 -44.21 22.80
CA CYS A 6 8.39 -44.27 22.22
C CYS A 6 8.49 -45.09 20.91
N SER A 7 7.41 -45.73 20.45
CA SER A 7 7.41 -46.44 19.16
C SER A 7 7.04 -45.50 18.00
N THR A 8 7.65 -45.70 16.82
CA THR A 8 7.30 -44.99 15.56
C THR A 8 5.90 -45.33 15.04
N GLY A 9 5.07 -46.03 15.83
CA GLY A 9 3.73 -46.49 15.48
C GLY A 9 2.76 -45.36 15.15
N TRP A 10 2.83 -44.23 15.86
CA TRP A 10 2.01 -43.05 15.55
C TRP A 10 2.32 -42.50 14.15
N ARG A 11 3.61 -42.40 13.80
CA ARG A 11 4.05 -41.93 12.49
C ARG A 11 3.69 -42.90 11.38
N ARG A 12 3.86 -44.21 11.59
CA ARG A 12 3.44 -45.24 10.63
C ARG A 12 1.94 -45.18 10.37
N TYR A 13 1.13 -44.98 11.40
CA TYR A 13 -0.32 -44.81 11.27
C TYR A 13 -0.69 -43.57 10.45
N LEU A 14 -0.05 -42.42 10.73
CA LEU A 14 -0.28 -41.19 9.96
C LEU A 14 0.16 -41.32 8.50
N LEU A 15 1.30 -41.96 8.23
CA LEU A 15 1.79 -42.20 6.87
C LEU A 15 0.92 -43.22 6.13
N TRP A 16 0.38 -44.23 6.81
CA TRP A 16 -0.57 -45.18 6.25
C TRP A 16 -1.89 -44.49 5.85
N LEU A 17 -2.47 -43.65 6.73
CA LEU A 17 -3.64 -42.84 6.39
C LEU A 17 -3.38 -41.92 5.19
N ALA A 18 -2.16 -41.36 5.10
CA ALA A 18 -1.76 -40.55 3.95
C ALA A 18 -1.73 -41.37 2.65
N HIS A 19 -1.27 -42.62 2.70
CA HIS A 19 -1.17 -43.49 1.53
C HIS A 19 -2.54 -44.03 1.07
N GLU A 20 -3.44 -44.33 2.02
CA GLU A 20 -4.80 -44.81 1.73
C GLU A 20 -5.73 -43.72 1.18
N HIS A 21 -5.61 -42.49 1.69
CA HIS A 21 -6.60 -41.44 1.44
C HIS A 21 -6.13 -40.28 0.56
N LEU A 22 -4.84 -40.22 0.19
CA LEU A 22 -4.30 -39.13 -0.65
C LEU A 22 -3.51 -39.68 -1.85
N GLU A 23 -3.94 -39.33 -3.07
CA GLU A 23 -3.11 -39.47 -4.27
C GLU A 23 -1.94 -38.45 -4.19
N PHE A 24 -0.75 -38.91 -3.78
CA PHE A 24 0.46 -38.09 -3.84
C PHE A 24 0.88 -37.83 -5.29
N ARG A 25 0.48 -36.69 -5.86
CA ARG A 25 1.17 -36.13 -7.02
C ARG A 25 2.38 -35.34 -6.55
N ILE A 26 3.55 -35.99 -6.55
CA ILE A 26 4.83 -35.28 -6.42
C ILE A 26 4.92 -34.32 -7.60
N PRO A 27 4.93 -32.98 -7.39
CA PRO A 27 5.15 -32.05 -8.48
C PRO A 27 6.54 -32.36 -9.05
N PRO A 28 6.69 -32.58 -10.37
CA PRO A 28 8.00 -32.79 -10.94
C PRO A 28 8.87 -31.58 -10.60
N ASN A 29 10.10 -31.85 -10.15
CA ASN A 29 11.13 -30.87 -9.82
C ASN A 29 11.13 -29.70 -10.82
N LEU A 30 10.38 -28.65 -10.52
CA LEU A 30 10.30 -27.44 -11.34
C LEU A 30 11.58 -26.67 -11.07
N LYS A 31 12.66 -27.07 -11.75
CA LYS A 31 13.87 -26.25 -11.90
C LYS A 31 13.42 -24.82 -12.19
N ALA A 32 13.92 -23.89 -11.38
CA ALA A 32 13.67 -22.45 -11.37
C ALA A 32 13.24 -21.85 -12.73
N ASN A 33 11.97 -22.02 -13.09
CA ASN A 33 11.37 -21.30 -14.21
C ASN A 33 10.79 -20.00 -13.65
N LYS A 34 10.97 -18.91 -14.38
CA LYS A 34 10.37 -17.60 -14.05
C LYS A 34 8.92 -17.82 -13.61
N LEU A 35 8.54 -17.30 -12.44
CA LEU A 35 7.31 -17.62 -11.69
C LEU A 35 5.98 -17.55 -12.48
N TYR A 36 6.00 -16.91 -13.65
CA TYR A 36 4.84 -16.61 -14.48
C TYR A 36 4.82 -17.37 -15.83
N LEU A 37 5.78 -18.25 -16.11
CA LEU A 37 5.81 -19.01 -17.38
C LEU A 37 4.81 -20.18 -17.35
N ASN A 38 3.90 -20.21 -18.31
CA ASN A 38 2.93 -21.30 -18.49
C ASN A 38 3.26 -22.19 -19.71
N LYS A 39 2.45 -23.23 -19.95
CA LYS A 39 2.61 -24.16 -21.10
C LYS A 39 2.63 -23.43 -22.45
N ARG A 40 1.86 -22.34 -22.61
CA ARG A 40 1.84 -21.48 -23.82
C ARG A 40 3.22 -20.87 -24.07
N ALA A 41 3.84 -20.26 -23.06
CA ALA A 41 5.19 -19.70 -23.20
C ALA A 41 6.27 -20.76 -23.45
N MET A 42 6.16 -21.94 -22.83
CA MET A 42 7.10 -23.05 -23.06
C MET A 42 7.02 -23.57 -24.51
N LYS A 43 5.81 -23.78 -25.04
CA LYS A 43 5.61 -24.21 -26.44
C LYS A 43 6.17 -23.20 -27.44
N THR A 44 5.98 -21.90 -27.18
CA THR A 44 6.52 -20.83 -28.03
C THR A 44 8.05 -20.72 -27.93
N ARG A 45 8.64 -20.96 -26.74
CA ARG A 45 10.10 -21.04 -26.56
C ARG A 45 10.70 -22.16 -27.38
N ASP A 46 10.07 -23.32 -27.40
CA ASP A 46 10.57 -24.49 -28.13
C ASP A 46 10.39 -24.32 -29.65
N ARG A 47 9.32 -23.65 -30.09
CA ARG A 47 9.20 -23.16 -31.49
C ARG A 47 10.31 -22.18 -31.85
N LYS A 48 10.68 -21.24 -30.96
CA LYS A 48 11.79 -20.31 -31.17
C LYS A 48 13.12 -21.06 -31.34
N ARG A 49 13.39 -22.07 -30.50
CA ARG A 49 14.60 -22.89 -30.58
C ARG A 49 14.68 -23.64 -31.91
N ARG A 50 13.58 -24.24 -32.36
CA ARG A 50 13.51 -24.93 -33.67
C ARG A 50 13.72 -23.96 -34.84
N ALA A 51 13.08 -22.80 -34.83
CA ALA A 51 13.27 -21.79 -35.87
C ALA A 51 14.73 -21.26 -35.91
N TRP A 52 15.37 -21.10 -34.75
CA TRP A 52 16.78 -20.72 -34.67
C TRP A 52 17.72 -21.80 -35.21
N ALA A 53 17.48 -23.07 -34.87
CA ALA A 53 18.25 -24.19 -35.40
C ALA A 53 18.10 -24.30 -36.93
N LYS A 54 16.89 -24.11 -37.45
CA LYS A 54 16.61 -24.09 -38.89
C LYS A 54 17.34 -22.96 -39.61
N PHE A 55 17.35 -21.74 -39.04
CA PHE A 55 18.14 -20.63 -39.58
C PHE A 55 19.63 -20.93 -39.57
N LYS A 56 20.17 -21.46 -38.45
CA LYS A 56 21.60 -21.83 -38.36
C LYS A 56 22.03 -22.84 -39.43
N ASN A 57 21.15 -23.77 -39.81
CA ASN A 57 21.45 -24.78 -40.82
C ASN A 57 21.25 -24.30 -42.27
N SER A 58 20.34 -23.35 -42.50
CA SER A 58 19.96 -22.91 -43.85
C SER A 58 20.64 -21.62 -44.30
N GLY A 59 21.00 -20.72 -43.38
CA GLY A 59 21.56 -19.39 -43.67
C GLY A 59 20.60 -18.42 -44.38
N ARG A 60 19.35 -18.81 -44.65
CA ARG A 60 18.40 -18.01 -45.46
C ARG A 60 17.77 -16.86 -44.66
N ALA A 61 17.62 -15.69 -45.30
CA ALA A 61 16.96 -14.52 -44.71
C ALA A 61 15.50 -14.81 -44.28
N SER A 62 14.75 -15.59 -45.07
CA SER A 62 13.37 -15.96 -44.77
C SER A 62 13.22 -16.82 -43.49
N ASP A 63 14.20 -17.68 -43.19
CA ASP A 63 14.22 -18.47 -41.96
C ASP A 63 14.62 -17.61 -40.75
N TYR A 64 15.44 -16.56 -40.95
CA TYR A 64 15.73 -15.56 -39.92
C TYR A 64 14.49 -14.72 -39.56
N GLU A 65 13.69 -14.33 -40.55
CA GLU A 65 12.41 -13.64 -40.34
C GLU A 65 11.40 -14.51 -39.59
N ALA A 66 11.32 -15.80 -39.92
CA ALA A 66 10.49 -16.77 -39.21
C ALA A 66 10.94 -16.90 -37.74
N TYR A 67 12.25 -16.99 -37.48
CA TYR A 67 12.79 -16.94 -36.11
C TYR A 67 12.42 -15.65 -35.39
N THR A 68 12.56 -14.50 -36.05
CA THR A 68 12.29 -13.17 -35.48
C THR A 68 10.83 -13.00 -35.11
N ARG A 69 9.89 -13.47 -35.95
CA ARG A 69 8.46 -13.50 -35.65
C ARG A 69 8.17 -14.33 -34.39
N VAL A 70 8.72 -15.54 -34.31
CA VAL A 70 8.51 -16.42 -33.13
C VAL A 70 9.18 -15.86 -31.88
N ARG A 71 10.34 -15.20 -32.00
CA ARG A 71 11.02 -14.49 -30.90
C ARG A 71 10.19 -13.33 -30.37
N ASN A 72 9.63 -12.51 -31.25
CA ASN A 72 8.81 -11.35 -30.89
C ASN A 72 7.48 -11.81 -30.26
N HIS A 73 6.86 -12.86 -30.82
CA HIS A 73 5.69 -13.49 -30.22
C HIS A 73 5.99 -14.05 -28.82
N LEU A 74 7.13 -14.73 -28.63
CA LEU A 74 7.57 -15.17 -27.31
C LEU A 74 7.74 -14.00 -26.34
N ARG A 75 8.35 -12.89 -26.78
CA ARG A 75 8.50 -11.68 -25.95
C ARG A 75 7.14 -11.12 -25.54
N SER A 76 6.19 -11.03 -26.47
CA SER A 76 4.82 -10.57 -26.20
C SER A 76 4.12 -11.46 -25.16
N VAL A 77 4.08 -12.78 -25.40
CA VAL A 77 3.47 -13.75 -24.47
C VAL A 77 4.14 -13.70 -23.09
N THR A 78 5.47 -13.54 -23.04
CA THR A 78 6.19 -13.50 -21.76
C THR A 78 5.91 -12.20 -20.99
N ARG A 79 5.72 -11.07 -21.68
CA ARG A 79 5.34 -9.78 -21.07
C ARG A 79 3.90 -9.81 -20.58
N GLU A 80 2.97 -10.33 -21.38
CA GLU A 80 1.56 -10.53 -21.01
C GLU A 80 1.45 -11.36 -19.73
N LEU A 81 2.14 -12.50 -19.67
CA LEU A 81 2.14 -13.36 -18.49
C LEU A 81 2.80 -12.71 -17.27
N CYS A 82 3.87 -11.92 -17.47
CA CYS A 82 4.52 -11.17 -16.39
C CYS A 82 3.56 -10.12 -15.82
N SER A 83 2.90 -9.35 -16.69
CA SER A 83 1.90 -8.34 -16.30
C SER A 83 0.72 -8.97 -15.55
N ASN A 84 0.16 -10.06 -16.06
CA ASN A 84 -0.96 -10.75 -15.43
C ASN A 84 -0.57 -11.41 -14.10
N PHE A 85 0.69 -11.84 -13.96
CA PHE A 85 1.22 -12.35 -12.71
C PHE A 85 1.44 -11.22 -11.70
N GLU A 86 2.08 -10.11 -12.10
CA GLU A 86 2.28 -8.93 -11.26
C GLU A 86 0.94 -8.36 -10.77
N HIS A 87 -0.05 -8.25 -11.66
CA HIS A 87 -1.38 -7.75 -11.31
C HIS A 87 -2.10 -8.65 -10.30
N ARG A 88 -2.07 -9.98 -10.48
CA ARG A 88 -2.64 -10.93 -9.51
C ARG A 88 -1.89 -10.88 -8.17
N MET A 89 -0.56 -10.88 -8.22
CA MET A 89 0.29 -10.82 -7.03
C MET A 89 0.09 -9.53 -6.22
N VAL A 90 -0.15 -8.39 -6.88
CA VAL A 90 -0.49 -7.13 -6.20
C VAL A 90 -1.88 -7.18 -5.58
N LYS A 91 -2.87 -7.79 -6.25
CA LYS A 91 -4.20 -8.02 -5.66
C LYS A 91 -4.12 -8.91 -4.41
N ASP A 92 -3.33 -9.97 -4.48
CA ASP A 92 -3.22 -10.98 -3.43
C ASP A 92 -2.16 -10.61 -2.36
N ILE A 93 -1.54 -9.41 -2.42
CA ILE A 93 -0.44 -9.06 -1.50
C ILE A 93 -0.90 -8.95 -0.05
N LYS A 94 -2.15 -8.52 0.17
CA LYS A 94 -2.76 -8.42 1.50
C LYS A 94 -2.88 -9.81 2.15
N ASP A 95 -3.22 -10.82 1.34
CA ASP A 95 -3.45 -12.20 1.80
C ASP A 95 -2.19 -13.08 1.75
N ASN A 96 -1.27 -12.79 0.83
CA ASN A 96 -0.06 -13.58 0.60
C ASN A 96 1.18 -12.72 0.24
N PRO A 97 1.70 -11.93 1.19
CA PRO A 97 2.86 -11.07 0.98
C PRO A 97 4.14 -11.85 0.62
N LYS A 98 4.19 -13.16 0.92
CA LYS A 98 5.32 -14.03 0.57
C LYS A 98 5.51 -14.14 -0.95
N THR A 99 4.42 -14.14 -1.73
CA THR A 99 4.52 -14.23 -3.19
C THR A 99 5.15 -12.98 -3.79
N PHE A 100 4.79 -11.80 -3.26
CA PHE A 100 5.41 -10.52 -3.60
C PHE A 100 6.91 -10.53 -3.29
N TRP A 101 7.31 -10.86 -2.06
CA TRP A 101 8.72 -10.87 -1.69
C TRP A 101 9.51 -11.92 -2.44
N ARG A 102 8.95 -13.10 -2.73
CA ARG A 102 9.57 -14.11 -3.58
C ARG A 102 9.80 -13.60 -5.01
N TYR A 103 8.83 -12.87 -5.57
CA TYR A 103 8.99 -12.26 -6.88
C TYR A 103 10.08 -11.20 -6.89
N VAL A 104 10.05 -10.26 -5.93
CA VAL A 104 11.07 -9.22 -5.74
C VAL A 104 12.46 -9.86 -5.57
N SER A 105 12.60 -10.82 -4.66
CA SER A 105 13.84 -11.57 -4.44
C SER A 105 14.30 -12.33 -5.69
N SER A 106 13.39 -12.86 -6.52
CA SER A 106 13.76 -13.55 -7.77
C SER A 106 14.33 -12.61 -8.85
N LYS A 107 14.05 -11.30 -8.75
CA LYS A 107 14.57 -10.26 -9.65
C LYS A 107 15.85 -9.62 -9.11
N LEU A 108 16.10 -9.78 -7.81
CA LEU A 108 17.33 -9.39 -7.16
C LEU A 108 18.36 -10.53 -7.28
N GLN A 109 19.55 -10.24 -7.80
CA GLN A 109 20.66 -11.20 -7.69
C GLN A 109 21.04 -11.34 -6.22
N THR A 110 20.50 -12.34 -5.53
CA THR A 110 20.91 -12.66 -4.16
C THR A 110 21.85 -13.87 -4.20
N LYS A 111 23.12 -13.63 -3.89
CA LYS A 111 24.15 -14.63 -3.60
C LYS A 111 23.80 -15.39 -2.30
N ASP A 112 24.46 -16.53 -2.09
CA ASP A 112 24.23 -17.53 -1.04
C ASP A 112 23.78 -16.98 0.33
N LYS A 113 22.82 -17.69 0.96
CA LYS A 113 22.24 -17.33 2.26
C LYS A 113 23.27 -17.37 3.40
N VAL A 114 24.28 -18.24 3.28
CA VAL A 114 25.41 -18.37 4.20
C VAL A 114 26.69 -18.31 3.38
N GLY A 115 27.52 -17.30 3.66
CA GLY A 115 28.82 -17.13 3.00
C GLY A 115 29.87 -18.10 3.54
N ALA A 116 31.11 -17.96 3.08
CA ALA A 116 32.24 -18.66 3.70
C ALA A 116 32.35 -18.27 5.18
N LEU A 117 32.61 -19.25 6.05
CA LEU A 117 32.74 -19.04 7.49
C LEU A 117 34.19 -19.28 7.91
N VAL A 118 34.68 -18.49 8.86
CA VAL A 118 36.02 -18.67 9.43
C VAL A 118 35.90 -19.49 10.71
N ARG A 119 36.68 -20.58 10.79
CA ARG A 119 36.82 -21.42 11.99
C ARG A 119 37.70 -20.74 13.04
N GLU A 120 37.68 -21.24 14.27
CA GLU A 120 38.50 -20.70 15.36
C GLU A 120 40.01 -20.87 15.09
N ASP A 121 40.41 -21.88 14.31
CA ASP A 121 41.80 -22.12 13.89
C ASP A 121 42.26 -21.24 12.72
N GLY A 122 41.41 -20.31 12.24
CA GLY A 122 41.69 -19.42 11.12
C GLY A 122 41.45 -20.02 9.73
N THR A 123 41.07 -21.31 9.63
CA THR A 123 40.70 -21.93 8.35
C THR A 123 39.30 -21.53 7.90
N VAL A 124 39.01 -21.70 6.60
CA VAL A 124 37.74 -21.26 6.00
C VAL A 124 36.88 -22.47 5.60
N ALA A 125 35.64 -22.50 6.07
CA ALA A 125 34.62 -23.43 5.61
C ALA A 125 33.93 -22.90 4.35
N GLU A 126 34.20 -23.53 3.21
CA GLU A 126 33.70 -23.12 1.90
C GLU A 126 32.53 -23.99 1.41
N THR A 127 32.52 -25.28 1.75
CA THR A 127 31.44 -26.19 1.38
C THR A 127 30.24 -26.03 2.30
N ASP A 128 29.04 -26.34 1.81
CA ASP A 128 27.82 -26.20 2.61
C ASP A 128 27.77 -27.18 3.79
N GLY A 129 28.38 -28.37 3.65
CA GLY A 129 28.54 -29.33 4.75
C GLY A 129 29.46 -28.80 5.86
N GLU A 130 30.63 -28.25 5.50
CA GLU A 130 31.55 -27.66 6.47
C GLU A 130 30.93 -26.45 7.18
N LYS A 131 30.22 -25.58 6.44
CA LYS A 131 29.50 -24.44 7.04
C LYS A 131 28.45 -24.91 8.03
N ALA A 132 27.72 -25.97 7.71
CA ALA A 132 26.73 -26.55 8.61
C ALA A 132 27.38 -27.05 9.90
N GLU A 133 28.53 -27.74 9.81
CA GLU A 133 29.26 -28.23 10.99
C GLU A 133 29.77 -27.07 11.86
N VAL A 134 30.46 -26.10 11.27
CA VAL A 134 31.00 -24.92 11.99
C VAL A 134 29.89 -24.16 12.73
N LEU A 135 28.72 -24.01 12.11
CA LEU A 135 27.58 -23.38 12.76
C LEU A 135 27.01 -24.24 13.88
N ASN A 136 26.95 -25.56 13.70
CA ASN A 136 26.42 -26.47 14.71
C ASN A 136 27.32 -26.50 15.95
N ASP A 137 28.64 -26.62 15.76
CA ASP A 137 29.65 -26.55 16.82
C ASP A 137 29.56 -25.24 17.59
N PHE A 138 29.47 -24.12 16.87
CA PHE A 138 29.32 -22.81 17.50
C PHE A 138 28.00 -22.67 18.27
N PHE A 139 26.88 -23.17 17.75
CA PHE A 139 25.61 -23.09 18.48
C PHE A 139 25.61 -23.99 19.72
N ALA A 140 26.28 -25.14 19.67
CA ALA A 140 26.39 -26.04 20.80
C ALA A 140 27.35 -25.52 21.89
N SER A 141 28.40 -24.78 21.52
CA SER A 141 29.36 -24.20 22.48
C SER A 141 28.76 -23.10 23.37
N VAL A 142 27.56 -22.63 23.04
CA VAL A 142 26.83 -21.61 23.81
C VAL A 142 26.11 -22.18 25.02
N PHE A 143 25.77 -23.46 24.97
CA PHE A 143 24.93 -24.05 25.99
C PHE A 143 25.61 -23.98 27.36
N THR A 144 24.81 -23.62 28.37
CA THR A 144 25.23 -23.56 29.77
C THR A 144 25.32 -24.98 30.32
N LEU A 145 26.39 -25.29 31.03
CA LEU A 145 26.43 -26.45 31.92
C LEU A 145 25.81 -26.03 33.25
N GLU A 146 24.60 -26.51 33.52
CA GLU A 146 23.87 -26.14 34.72
C GLU A 146 24.56 -26.65 35.99
N ASP A 147 24.71 -25.78 37.00
CA ASP A 147 25.17 -26.18 38.32
C ASP A 147 23.98 -26.67 39.15
N LEU A 148 23.91 -27.98 39.37
CA LEU A 148 22.84 -28.63 40.13
C LEU A 148 23.09 -28.61 41.65
N THR A 149 24.27 -28.18 42.10
CA THR A 149 24.62 -28.16 43.53
C THR A 149 24.09 -26.90 44.24
N SER A 150 23.90 -25.80 43.51
CA SER A 150 23.47 -24.49 44.03
C SER A 150 22.18 -23.97 43.37
N ILE A 151 21.11 -24.74 43.38
CA ILE A 151 19.81 -24.26 42.87
C ILE A 151 19.19 -23.29 43.90
N PRO A 152 18.90 -22.02 43.53
CA PRO A 152 18.32 -21.05 44.46
C PRO A 152 16.97 -21.54 45.01
N ASN A 153 16.76 -21.33 46.31
CA ASN A 153 15.45 -21.49 46.90
C ASN A 153 14.59 -20.29 46.56
N ILE A 154 13.37 -20.55 46.10
CA ILE A 154 12.40 -19.52 45.76
C ILE A 154 11.17 -19.73 46.64
N SER A 155 10.68 -18.67 47.28
CA SER A 155 9.52 -18.76 48.17
C SER A 155 8.26 -19.12 47.38
N SER A 156 7.44 -20.00 47.97
CA SER A 156 6.12 -20.31 47.42
C SER A 156 5.18 -19.12 47.59
N ILE A 157 4.34 -18.86 46.60
CA ILE A 157 3.30 -17.85 46.69
C ILE A 157 2.22 -18.34 47.69
N PRO A 158 1.86 -17.57 48.73
CA PRO A 158 0.78 -17.95 49.64
C PRO A 158 -0.54 -18.14 48.89
N GLY A 159 -1.24 -19.26 49.13
CA GLY A 159 -2.50 -19.56 48.44
C GLY A 159 -2.37 -19.91 46.95
N ILE A 160 -1.19 -20.37 46.52
CA ILE A 160 -0.91 -20.73 45.12
C ILE A 160 -1.96 -21.71 44.55
N VAL A 161 -2.54 -21.34 43.41
CA VAL A 161 -3.44 -22.23 42.67
C VAL A 161 -2.58 -23.21 41.87
N LYS A 162 -2.90 -24.50 41.98
CA LYS A 162 -2.15 -25.55 41.30
C LYS A 162 -2.69 -25.83 39.91
N LEU A 163 -1.78 -25.99 38.95
CA LEU A 163 -2.02 -26.51 37.61
C LEU A 163 -1.27 -27.83 37.46
N GLU A 164 -1.96 -28.94 37.78
CA GLU A 164 -1.39 -30.30 37.71
C GLU A 164 -1.91 -31.08 36.50
N ASP A 165 -3.19 -30.89 36.12
CA ASP A 165 -3.85 -31.64 35.04
C ASP A 165 -4.33 -30.74 33.89
N ILE A 166 -4.15 -31.21 32.65
CA ILE A 166 -4.66 -30.55 31.45
C ILE A 166 -5.64 -31.48 30.72
N SER A 167 -6.89 -31.03 30.56
CA SER A 167 -7.86 -31.71 29.71
C SER A 167 -7.56 -31.42 28.23
N ILE A 168 -7.30 -32.49 27.46
CA ILE A 168 -7.09 -32.45 26.02
C ILE A 168 -8.23 -33.19 25.34
N THR A 169 -9.11 -32.47 24.64
CA THR A 169 -10.25 -33.04 23.91
C THR A 169 -10.02 -33.05 22.41
N GLU A 170 -10.78 -33.87 21.70
CA GLU A 170 -10.76 -33.92 20.23
C GLU A 170 -11.06 -32.55 19.61
N GLU A 171 -12.03 -31.79 20.16
CA GLU A 171 -12.42 -30.48 19.63
C GLU A 171 -11.28 -29.46 19.72
N ILE A 172 -10.52 -29.48 20.83
CA ILE A 172 -9.34 -28.63 21.01
C ILE A 172 -8.30 -28.95 19.93
N VAL A 173 -8.00 -30.24 19.74
CA VAL A 173 -7.03 -30.69 18.73
C VAL A 173 -7.49 -30.32 17.33
N LEU A 174 -8.76 -30.59 16.99
CA LEU A 174 -9.35 -30.24 15.70
C LEU A 174 -9.19 -28.76 15.38
N LYS A 175 -9.53 -27.89 16.34
CA LYS A 175 -9.37 -26.43 16.20
C LYS A 175 -7.92 -26.07 15.89
N LYS A 176 -6.95 -26.62 16.64
CA LYS A 176 -5.53 -26.36 16.41
C LYS A 176 -5.05 -26.81 15.03
N LEU A 177 -5.51 -27.96 14.55
CA LEU A 177 -5.15 -28.49 13.23
C LEU A 177 -5.72 -27.61 12.10
N LEU A 178 -6.98 -27.17 12.23
CA LEU A 178 -7.62 -26.26 11.28
C LEU A 178 -6.94 -24.88 11.22
N ASP A 179 -6.37 -24.42 12.34
CA ASP A 179 -5.63 -23.14 12.42
C ASP A 179 -4.19 -23.23 11.89
N LEU A 180 -3.68 -24.42 11.54
CA LEU A 180 -2.32 -24.56 11.02
C LEU A 180 -2.10 -23.75 9.74
N ASN A 181 -0.90 -23.19 9.59
CA ASN A 181 -0.49 -22.51 8.38
C ASN A 181 0.13 -23.52 7.39
N PRO A 182 -0.53 -23.84 6.26
CA PRO A 182 -0.08 -24.88 5.33
C PRO A 182 1.14 -24.46 4.50
N SER A 183 1.68 -23.25 4.69
CA SER A 183 2.90 -22.76 4.01
C SER A 183 4.17 -22.84 4.87
N LYS A 184 4.09 -23.37 6.11
CA LYS A 184 5.26 -23.60 6.96
C LYS A 184 5.97 -24.91 6.58
N SER A 185 7.28 -24.97 6.85
CA SER A 185 8.10 -26.15 6.61
C SER A 185 7.81 -27.27 7.61
N ALA A 186 8.02 -28.51 7.18
CA ALA A 186 7.99 -29.69 8.06
C ALA A 186 9.23 -29.73 8.96
N GLY A 187 9.12 -30.46 10.08
CA GLY A 187 10.23 -30.80 10.96
C GLY A 187 10.98 -32.06 10.48
N PRO A 188 11.83 -32.65 11.34
CA PRO A 188 12.60 -33.86 11.02
C PRO A 188 11.73 -35.10 10.70
N ASP A 189 10.50 -35.14 11.21
CA ASP A 189 9.50 -36.19 10.96
C ASP A 189 8.94 -36.18 9.52
N ASN A 190 9.19 -35.10 8.75
CA ASN A 190 8.66 -34.82 7.42
C ASN A 190 7.13 -34.75 7.33
N ILE A 191 6.43 -34.52 8.45
CA ILE A 191 4.98 -34.34 8.46
C ILE A 191 4.66 -32.87 8.18
N HIS A 192 4.08 -32.60 7.01
CA HIS A 192 3.81 -31.24 6.55
C HIS A 192 2.52 -30.67 7.19
N PRO A 193 2.47 -29.38 7.58
CA PRO A 193 1.27 -28.78 8.19
C PRO A 193 0.04 -28.82 7.28
N ARG A 194 0.25 -28.82 5.95
CA ARG A 194 -0.84 -29.00 4.97
C ARG A 194 -1.58 -30.33 5.15
N PHE A 195 -0.82 -31.42 5.32
CA PHE A 195 -1.38 -32.75 5.53
C PHE A 195 -2.25 -32.78 6.79
N LEU A 196 -1.71 -32.26 7.89
CA LEU A 196 -2.40 -32.20 9.17
C LEU A 196 -3.69 -31.37 9.12
N LYS A 197 -3.68 -30.27 8.37
CA LYS A 197 -4.84 -29.38 8.21
C LYS A 197 -5.92 -29.95 7.30
N GLU A 198 -5.53 -30.53 6.16
CA GLU A 198 -6.49 -31.08 5.18
C GLU A 198 -7.17 -32.34 5.71
N LEU A 199 -6.51 -33.13 6.56
CA LEU A 199 -7.09 -34.30 7.23
C LEU A 199 -7.50 -34.04 8.69
N ALA A 200 -7.65 -32.78 9.10
CA ALA A 200 -7.86 -32.43 10.51
C ALA A 200 -9.02 -33.20 11.17
N HIS A 201 -10.15 -33.36 10.48
CA HIS A 201 -11.33 -34.08 10.98
C HIS A 201 -11.09 -35.58 11.22
N HIS A 202 -10.16 -36.20 10.50
CA HIS A 202 -9.82 -37.62 10.69
C HIS A 202 -8.65 -37.81 11.68
N LEU A 203 -7.81 -36.78 11.82
CA LEU A 203 -6.62 -36.82 12.66
C LEU A 203 -6.88 -36.32 14.09
N ALA A 204 -7.94 -35.55 14.33
CA ALA A 204 -8.22 -34.96 15.63
C ALA A 204 -8.39 -36.02 16.73
N ALA A 205 -9.28 -37.00 16.53
CA ALA A 205 -9.48 -38.11 17.47
C ALA A 205 -8.17 -38.86 17.80
N PRO A 206 -7.44 -39.44 16.83
CA PRO A 206 -6.23 -40.22 17.15
C PRO A 206 -5.10 -39.36 17.73
N LEU A 207 -4.96 -38.09 17.33
CA LEU A 207 -3.97 -37.19 17.92
C LEU A 207 -4.34 -36.77 19.34
N SER A 208 -5.64 -36.60 19.66
CA SER A 208 -6.08 -36.33 21.02
C SER A 208 -5.72 -37.48 21.97
N THR A 209 -5.96 -38.73 21.57
CA THR A 209 -5.54 -39.91 22.33
C THR A 209 -4.03 -39.96 22.51
N LEU A 210 -3.25 -39.63 21.47
CA LEU A 210 -1.79 -39.58 21.55
C LEU A 210 -1.31 -38.51 22.53
N PHE A 211 -1.91 -37.32 22.51
CA PHE A 211 -1.54 -36.22 23.40
C PHE A 211 -1.90 -36.49 24.85
N VAL A 212 -3.09 -37.05 25.12
CA VAL A 212 -3.49 -37.49 26.46
C VAL A 212 -2.50 -38.52 26.98
N LYS A 213 -2.23 -39.58 26.20
CA LYS A 213 -1.27 -40.60 26.57
C LYS A 213 0.12 -40.02 26.86
N SER A 214 0.58 -39.05 26.05
CA SER A 214 1.88 -38.38 26.24
C SER A 214 1.94 -37.61 27.56
N LEU A 215 0.84 -36.95 27.95
CA LEU A 215 0.73 -36.26 29.22
C LEU A 215 0.69 -37.24 30.40
N ASP A 216 -0.14 -38.29 30.31
CA ASP A 216 -0.29 -39.33 31.33
C ASP A 216 1.02 -40.08 31.60
N GLU A 217 1.76 -40.44 30.53
CA GLU A 217 3.06 -41.09 30.64
C GLU A 217 4.20 -40.10 30.95
N THR A 218 3.94 -38.79 30.91
CA THR A 218 4.95 -37.70 31.05
C THR A 218 6.12 -37.82 30.06
N LYS A 219 5.84 -38.36 28.86
CA LYS A 219 6.84 -38.68 27.83
C LYS A 219 6.48 -38.16 26.46
N LEU A 220 7.46 -37.57 25.78
CA LEU A 220 7.35 -37.15 24.38
C LEU A 220 7.97 -38.18 23.45
N PRO A 221 7.41 -38.38 22.24
CA PRO A 221 8.08 -39.09 21.16
C PRO A 221 9.47 -38.51 20.85
N GLU A 222 10.46 -39.38 20.69
CA GLU A 222 11.85 -39.00 20.43
C GLU A 222 12.01 -38.10 19.18
N GLU A 223 11.23 -38.36 18.12
CA GLU A 223 11.25 -37.54 16.90
C GLU A 223 10.81 -36.08 17.16
N TRP A 224 10.03 -35.80 18.21
CA TRP A 224 9.61 -34.43 18.57
C TRP A 224 10.71 -33.67 19.33
N LYS A 225 11.70 -34.39 19.88
CA LYS A 225 12.87 -33.85 20.57
C LYS A 225 14.02 -33.50 19.61
N GLN A 226 13.90 -33.86 18.34
CA GLN A 226 14.86 -33.54 17.28
C GLN A 226 14.54 -32.23 16.56
N ALA A 227 15.58 -31.48 16.17
CA ALA A 227 15.44 -30.22 15.45
C ALA A 227 16.40 -30.10 14.25
N HIS A 228 15.88 -29.62 13.12
CA HIS A 228 16.69 -29.09 12.02
C HIS A 228 16.87 -27.58 12.21
N VAL A 229 18.10 -27.14 12.45
CA VAL A 229 18.43 -25.73 12.71
C VAL A 229 18.76 -25.03 11.40
N THR A 230 17.99 -24.00 11.07
CA THR A 230 18.26 -23.11 9.93
C THR A 230 18.97 -21.86 10.44
N PRO A 231 20.21 -21.57 10.00
CA PRO A 231 20.93 -20.38 10.42
C PRO A 231 20.37 -19.14 9.71
N ILE A 232 20.02 -18.11 10.47
CA ILE A 232 19.54 -16.83 9.93
C ILE A 232 20.51 -15.72 10.31
N PHE A 233 21.11 -15.08 9.31
CA PHE A 233 22.01 -13.94 9.54
C PHE A 233 21.30 -12.78 10.24
N LYS A 234 21.85 -12.31 11.36
CA LYS A 234 21.31 -11.23 12.20
C LYS A 234 21.88 -9.86 11.82
N LYS A 235 23.19 -9.65 12.01
CA LYS A 235 23.93 -8.40 11.73
C LYS A 235 25.44 -8.63 11.86
N GLY A 236 26.28 -7.70 11.40
CA GLY A 236 27.74 -7.76 11.56
C GLY A 236 28.47 -8.46 10.41
N ASN A 237 29.61 -9.08 10.68
CA ASN A 237 30.38 -9.80 9.67
C ASN A 237 29.74 -11.17 9.36
N LYS A 238 29.43 -11.43 8.09
CA LYS A 238 28.82 -12.68 7.61
C LYS A 238 29.74 -13.91 7.73
N THR A 239 31.04 -13.72 7.88
CA THR A 239 31.99 -14.84 8.04
C THR A 239 32.05 -15.38 9.46
N SER A 240 31.48 -14.67 10.43
CA SER A 240 31.49 -15.06 11.84
C SER A 240 30.21 -15.86 12.19
N PRO A 241 30.33 -17.09 12.72
CA PRO A 241 29.19 -17.90 13.18
C PRO A 241 28.31 -17.20 14.22
N GLY A 242 28.91 -16.37 15.09
CA GLY A 242 28.21 -15.60 16.13
C GLY A 242 27.19 -14.59 15.65
N ASN A 243 27.20 -14.27 14.35
CA ASN A 243 26.28 -13.34 13.72
C ASN A 243 25.04 -14.02 13.12
N TYR A 244 24.88 -15.33 13.32
CA TYR A 244 23.72 -16.11 12.89
C TYR A 244 22.86 -16.53 14.08
N ARG A 245 21.54 -16.59 13.86
CA ARG A 245 20.55 -17.12 14.82
C ARG A 245 20.20 -18.57 14.48
N PRO A 246 20.18 -19.49 15.46
CA PRO A 246 19.73 -20.86 15.24
C PRO A 246 18.21 -20.94 15.28
N VAL A 247 17.53 -21.12 14.14
CA VAL A 247 16.06 -21.36 14.14
C VAL A 247 15.75 -22.84 14.02
N SER A 248 15.21 -23.44 15.07
CA SER A 248 14.84 -24.84 15.17
C SER A 248 13.50 -25.15 14.49
N LEU A 249 13.55 -25.97 13.44
CA LEU A 249 12.39 -26.65 12.87
C LEU A 249 12.18 -27.98 13.61
N THR A 250 11.12 -28.06 14.41
CA THR A 250 10.68 -29.25 15.16
C THR A 250 9.37 -29.81 14.58
N SER A 251 8.95 -31.00 15.04
CA SER A 251 7.70 -31.66 14.62
C SER A 251 6.49 -30.73 14.70
N VAL A 252 5.68 -30.68 13.64
CA VAL A 252 4.44 -29.89 13.62
C VAL A 252 3.38 -30.50 14.55
N VAL A 253 3.37 -31.83 14.68
CA VAL A 253 2.50 -32.54 15.62
C VAL A 253 2.90 -32.18 17.06
N GLY A 254 4.20 -32.23 17.38
CA GLY A 254 4.72 -31.76 18.67
C GLY A 254 4.35 -30.30 18.96
N LYS A 255 4.52 -29.39 17.98
CA LYS A 255 4.11 -27.98 18.12
C LYS A 255 2.61 -27.80 18.37
N THR A 256 1.79 -28.72 17.88
CA THR A 256 0.35 -28.70 18.13
C THR A 256 0.08 -28.98 19.62
N MET A 257 0.72 -29.99 20.19
CA MET A 257 0.66 -30.28 21.63
C MET A 257 1.24 -29.15 22.48
N GLU A 258 2.43 -28.65 22.13
CA GLU A 258 3.04 -27.46 22.77
C GLU A 258 2.06 -26.28 22.82
N SER A 259 1.29 -26.06 21.74
CA SER A 259 0.33 -24.95 21.67
C SER A 259 -0.87 -25.11 22.59
N ILE A 260 -1.27 -26.34 22.92
CA ILE A 260 -2.36 -26.62 23.86
C ILE A 260 -1.87 -26.37 25.28
N ILE A 261 -0.68 -26.90 25.62
CA ILE A 261 -0.06 -26.69 26.92
C ILE A 261 0.23 -25.20 27.17
N ARG A 262 0.75 -24.50 26.16
CA ARG A 262 0.97 -23.05 26.23
C ARG A 262 -0.33 -22.31 26.55
N ASP A 263 -1.43 -22.62 25.88
CA ASP A 263 -2.70 -21.93 26.13
C ASP A 263 -3.16 -22.10 27.58
N LYS A 264 -2.99 -23.30 28.14
CA LYS A 264 -3.32 -23.58 29.54
C LYS A 264 -2.40 -22.90 30.54
N LEU A 265 -1.09 -22.85 30.26
CA LEU A 265 -0.15 -22.10 31.08
C LEU A 265 -0.46 -20.59 31.05
N VAL A 266 -0.75 -20.03 29.88
CA VAL A 266 -1.09 -18.61 29.75
C VAL A 266 -2.42 -18.30 30.44
N GLU A 267 -3.43 -19.15 30.28
CA GLU A 267 -4.72 -19.05 30.98
C GLU A 267 -4.52 -19.04 32.51
N HIS A 268 -3.74 -19.99 33.04
CA HIS A 268 -3.40 -20.08 34.46
C HIS A 268 -2.67 -18.84 34.98
N MET A 269 -1.65 -18.37 34.25
CA MET A 269 -0.88 -17.18 34.66
C MET A 269 -1.74 -15.90 34.64
N LEU A 270 -2.69 -15.78 33.71
CA LEU A 270 -3.58 -14.62 33.61
C LEU A 270 -4.70 -14.64 34.66
N GLN A 271 -5.37 -15.78 34.85
CA GLN A 271 -6.51 -15.90 35.78
C GLN A 271 -6.10 -15.66 37.23
N ASN A 272 -4.86 -15.96 37.57
CA ASN A 272 -4.31 -15.79 38.91
C ASN A 272 -3.40 -14.56 39.05
N GLU A 273 -3.34 -13.68 38.03
CA GLU A 273 -2.55 -12.44 38.05
C GLU A 273 -1.06 -12.64 38.37
N TYR A 274 -0.47 -13.75 37.89
CA TYR A 274 0.92 -14.10 38.17
C TYR A 274 1.94 -13.42 37.25
N PHE A 275 1.52 -12.83 36.13
CA PHE A 275 2.44 -12.03 35.31
C PHE A 275 2.75 -10.70 35.99
N THR A 276 4.04 -10.37 36.10
CA THR A 276 4.46 -9.05 36.56
C THR A 276 3.98 -7.95 35.59
N ASP A 277 3.55 -6.81 36.12
CA ASP A 277 3.14 -5.66 35.32
C ASP A 277 4.28 -5.06 34.48
N ALA A 278 5.54 -5.30 34.87
CA ALA A 278 6.70 -4.88 34.10
C ALA A 278 6.85 -5.62 32.76
N GLN A 279 6.25 -6.82 32.61
CA GLN A 279 6.46 -7.69 31.44
C GLN A 279 5.44 -7.42 30.34
N HIS A 280 5.90 -7.03 29.15
CA HIS A 280 5.07 -6.80 27.98
C HIS A 280 5.34 -7.80 26.83
N GLY A 281 6.40 -8.60 26.92
CA GLY A 281 6.77 -9.59 25.92
C GLY A 281 5.97 -10.87 26.06
N PHE A 282 5.37 -11.35 24.97
CA PHE A 282 4.59 -12.60 24.91
C PHE A 282 3.40 -12.72 25.88
N VAL A 283 2.97 -11.62 26.51
CA VAL A 283 1.77 -11.56 27.35
C VAL A 283 0.58 -11.05 26.52
N PRO A 284 -0.58 -11.76 26.49
CA PRO A 284 -1.76 -11.29 25.78
C PRO A 284 -2.21 -9.89 26.21
N GLY A 285 -2.64 -9.07 25.26
CA GLY A 285 -3.05 -7.68 25.51
C GLY A 285 -1.89 -6.68 25.66
N ARG A 286 -0.65 -7.15 25.77
CA ARG A 286 0.56 -6.31 25.82
C ARG A 286 1.36 -6.41 24.51
N SER A 287 2.09 -5.35 24.17
CA SER A 287 2.87 -5.22 22.93
C SER A 287 4.07 -4.29 23.11
N CYS A 288 5.00 -4.28 22.15
CA CYS A 288 6.11 -3.33 22.14
C CYS A 288 5.63 -1.87 22.29
N MET A 289 4.54 -1.53 21.61
CA MET A 289 3.93 -0.20 21.66
C MET A 289 3.41 0.14 23.05
N THR A 290 2.70 -0.78 23.72
CA THR A 290 2.17 -0.52 25.06
C THR A 290 3.29 -0.24 26.08
N GLN A 291 4.41 -0.96 26.00
CA GLN A 291 5.53 -0.72 26.92
C GLN A 291 6.17 0.63 26.64
N LEU A 292 6.46 0.93 25.37
CA LEU A 292 7.04 2.21 24.98
C LEU A 292 6.14 3.39 25.40
N LEU A 293 4.81 3.26 25.29
CA LEU A 293 3.89 4.32 25.74
C LEU A 293 3.96 4.54 27.25
N VAL A 294 3.95 3.47 28.06
CA VAL A 294 4.10 3.55 29.52
C VAL A 294 5.42 4.22 29.90
N VAL A 295 6.52 3.75 29.32
CA VAL A 295 7.87 4.28 29.56
C VAL A 295 7.97 5.75 29.17
N MET A 296 7.45 6.12 28.00
CA MET A 296 7.52 7.50 27.52
C MET A 296 6.67 8.45 28.37
N GLU A 297 5.49 8.02 28.84
CA GLU A 297 4.67 8.80 29.77
C GLU A 297 5.43 9.05 31.08
N GLU A 298 6.01 8.01 31.67
CA GLU A 298 6.77 8.11 32.92
C GLU A 298 8.01 8.99 32.77
N TRP A 299 8.80 8.80 31.70
CA TRP A 299 9.99 9.61 31.45
C TRP A 299 9.65 11.07 31.19
N THR A 300 8.63 11.35 30.36
CA THR A 300 8.27 12.72 30.05
C THR A 300 7.68 13.45 31.25
N LYS A 301 6.93 12.76 32.12
CA LYS A 301 6.44 13.31 33.38
C LYS A 301 7.59 13.74 34.30
N LEU A 302 8.54 12.85 34.57
CA LEU A 302 9.71 13.16 35.40
C LEU A 302 10.52 14.33 34.81
N LEU A 303 10.77 14.33 33.50
CA LEU A 303 11.49 15.42 32.84
C LEU A 303 10.76 16.76 32.91
N GLN A 304 9.42 16.77 32.87
CA GLN A 304 8.60 17.98 33.03
C GLN A 304 8.69 18.54 34.47
N GLU A 305 8.84 17.66 35.46
CA GLU A 305 9.05 18.02 36.86
C GLU A 305 10.50 18.48 37.14
N GLY A 306 11.37 18.48 36.12
CA GLY A 306 12.77 18.89 36.23
C GLY A 306 13.68 17.81 36.81
N GLU A 307 13.21 16.56 36.85
CA GLU A 307 13.94 15.39 37.32
C GLU A 307 14.73 14.75 36.15
N PRO A 308 16.07 14.84 36.12
CA PRO A 308 16.87 14.08 35.15
C PRO A 308 16.79 12.57 35.43
N ILE A 309 16.89 11.75 34.39
CA ILE A 309 16.69 10.29 34.47
C ILE A 309 17.89 9.59 33.85
N ASP A 310 18.35 8.51 34.47
CA ASP A 310 19.26 7.56 33.83
C ASP A 310 18.50 6.29 33.46
N VAL A 311 18.66 5.85 32.21
CA VAL A 311 18.05 4.63 31.69
C VAL A 311 19.13 3.62 31.36
N ILE A 312 19.08 2.45 31.99
CA ILE A 312 20.03 1.37 31.80
C ILE A 312 19.36 0.26 31.00
N TYR A 313 19.79 0.07 29.76
CA TYR A 313 19.38 -1.04 28.91
C TYR A 313 20.24 -2.26 29.21
N LEU A 314 19.59 -3.40 29.49
CA LEU A 314 20.22 -4.67 29.82
C LEU A 314 20.03 -5.69 28.68
N ASP A 315 21.10 -6.38 28.28
CA ASP A 315 21.08 -7.42 27.24
C ASP A 315 21.62 -8.74 27.82
N PHE A 316 20.83 -9.82 27.75
CA PHE A 316 21.28 -11.15 28.16
C PHE A 316 22.16 -11.82 27.12
N ARG A 317 23.18 -12.56 27.57
CA ARG A 317 24.03 -13.36 26.69
C ARG A 317 23.26 -14.58 26.17
N LYS A 318 22.75 -14.46 24.93
CA LYS A 318 22.10 -15.56 24.18
C LYS A 318 20.97 -16.21 25.01
N ALA A 319 20.10 -15.37 25.56
CA ALA A 319 19.13 -15.71 26.61
C ALA A 319 18.36 -17.03 26.41
N PHE A 320 17.81 -17.26 25.21
CA PHE A 320 17.04 -18.47 24.92
C PHE A 320 17.91 -19.73 24.92
N ASP A 321 19.18 -19.65 24.53
CA ASP A 321 20.07 -20.80 24.42
C ASP A 321 20.67 -21.19 25.79
N THR A 322 20.64 -20.28 26.77
CA THR A 322 21.36 -20.41 28.04
C THR A 322 20.47 -20.74 29.24
N VAL A 323 19.13 -20.74 29.10
CA VAL A 323 18.21 -21.05 30.21
C VAL A 323 18.50 -22.43 30.82
N PRO A 324 18.87 -22.51 32.11
CA PRO A 324 19.07 -23.77 32.81
C PRO A 324 17.74 -24.47 33.10
N HIS A 325 17.68 -25.79 32.87
CA HIS A 325 16.41 -26.53 32.89
C HIS A 325 15.91 -26.79 34.31
N ALA A 326 16.77 -27.16 35.26
CA ALA A 326 16.34 -27.44 36.63
C ALA A 326 15.84 -26.17 37.35
N ARG A 327 16.53 -25.04 37.14
CA ARG A 327 16.08 -23.71 37.59
C ARG A 327 14.74 -23.30 36.97
N LEU A 328 14.54 -23.54 35.68
CA LEU A 328 13.27 -23.25 35.01
C LEU A 328 12.11 -24.07 35.62
N LEU A 329 12.34 -25.35 35.89
CA LEU A 329 11.35 -26.21 36.56
C LEU A 329 11.02 -25.69 37.96
N ARG A 330 12.02 -25.21 38.72
CA ARG A 330 11.79 -24.58 40.03
C ARG A 330 10.92 -23.32 39.93
N LYS A 331 11.14 -22.48 38.91
CA LYS A 331 10.30 -21.29 38.69
C LYS A 331 8.87 -21.67 38.29
N LEU A 332 8.68 -22.72 37.49
CA LEU A 332 7.35 -23.25 37.17
C LEU A 332 6.60 -23.72 38.43
N GLU A 333 7.28 -24.43 39.34
CA GLU A 333 6.71 -24.86 40.62
C GLU A 333 6.24 -23.69 41.48
N ARG A 334 6.99 -22.57 41.51
CA ARG A 334 6.58 -21.35 42.23
C ARG A 334 5.22 -20.82 41.78
N TYR A 335 4.92 -20.90 40.49
CA TYR A 335 3.65 -20.46 39.91
C TYR A 335 2.58 -21.57 39.87
N GLY A 336 2.76 -22.64 40.66
CA GLY A 336 1.76 -23.69 40.84
C GLY A 336 1.75 -24.76 39.75
N VAL A 337 2.71 -24.76 38.81
CA VAL A 337 2.81 -25.79 37.78
C VAL A 337 3.44 -27.04 38.37
N GLY A 338 2.65 -28.10 38.50
CA GLY A 338 3.04 -29.35 39.18
C GLY A 338 2.63 -30.60 38.41
N GLY A 339 2.67 -31.74 39.10
CA GLY A 339 2.12 -33.01 38.60
C GLY A 339 2.70 -33.46 37.25
N SER A 340 1.83 -34.10 36.47
CA SER A 340 2.15 -34.66 35.14
C SER A 340 2.63 -33.58 34.15
N LEU A 341 2.08 -32.37 34.24
CA LEU A 341 2.46 -31.24 33.41
C LEU A 341 3.92 -30.82 33.61
N ARG A 342 4.38 -30.68 34.86
CA ARG A 342 5.77 -30.34 35.16
C ARG A 342 6.72 -31.40 34.60
N ASP A 343 6.39 -32.67 34.82
CA ASP A 343 7.23 -33.80 34.39
C ASP A 343 7.25 -33.94 32.86
N TRP A 344 6.13 -33.63 32.19
CA TRP A 344 6.09 -33.50 30.74
C TRP A 344 6.97 -32.36 30.22
N ILE A 345 6.95 -31.18 30.86
CA ILE A 345 7.83 -30.05 30.50
C ILE A 345 9.31 -30.42 30.70
N LYS A 346 9.62 -31.15 31.78
CA LYS A 346 10.97 -31.70 32.02
C LYS A 346 11.40 -32.62 30.88
N ASP A 347 10.54 -33.53 30.45
CA ASP A 347 10.82 -34.44 29.33
C ASP A 347 10.91 -33.70 27.98
N PHE A 348 10.15 -32.61 27.81
CA PHE A 348 10.20 -31.73 26.63
C PHE A 348 11.55 -31.02 26.47
N LEU A 349 12.18 -30.64 27.59
CA LEU A 349 13.48 -29.96 27.63
C LEU A 349 14.66 -30.94 27.56
N ALA A 350 14.49 -32.15 28.11
CA ALA A 350 15.55 -33.14 28.21
C ALA A 350 15.83 -33.92 26.90
N GLN A 351 17.08 -34.41 26.76
CA GLN A 351 17.52 -35.33 25.70
C GLN A 351 17.22 -34.84 24.27
N ARG A 352 17.26 -33.53 24.06
CA ARG A 352 17.00 -32.92 22.75
C ARG A 352 18.25 -32.99 21.88
N LYS A 353 18.03 -33.14 20.57
CA LYS A 353 19.11 -33.15 19.57
C LYS A 353 18.88 -32.11 18.48
N GLN A 354 19.95 -31.50 18.02
CA GLN A 354 19.93 -30.55 16.91
C GLN A 354 20.97 -30.91 15.84
N ARG A 355 20.69 -30.49 14.60
CA ARG A 355 21.68 -30.42 13.52
C ARG A 355 21.39 -29.22 12.63
N VAL A 356 22.41 -28.56 12.11
CA VAL A 356 22.28 -27.42 11.21
C VAL A 356 22.08 -27.87 9.77
N VAL A 357 21.25 -27.14 9.03
CA VAL A 357 21.00 -27.38 7.60
C VAL A 357 21.40 -26.15 6.79
N VAL A 358 22.37 -26.32 5.89
CA VAL A 358 22.81 -25.28 4.93
C VAL A 358 22.61 -25.82 3.52
N ASN A 359 21.74 -25.16 2.74
CA ASN A 359 21.44 -25.52 1.35
C ASN A 359 21.10 -27.01 1.12
N GLY A 360 20.52 -27.68 2.12
CA GLY A 360 20.15 -29.10 2.06
C GLY A 360 21.23 -30.08 2.52
N GLN A 361 22.44 -29.59 2.84
CA GLN A 361 23.47 -30.37 3.53
C GLN A 361 23.24 -30.31 5.05
N PHE A 362 23.48 -31.43 5.71
CA PHE A 362 23.27 -31.61 7.15
C PHE A 362 24.61 -31.66 7.89
N SER A 363 24.68 -31.01 9.05
CA SER A 363 25.73 -31.29 10.04
C SER A 363 25.47 -32.62 10.76
N THR A 364 26.43 -33.01 11.61
CA THR A 364 26.22 -34.07 12.61
C THR A 364 25.12 -33.70 13.62
N TRP A 365 24.56 -34.70 14.30
CA TRP A 365 23.63 -34.48 15.42
C TRP A 365 24.42 -34.15 16.68
N GLN A 366 23.98 -33.14 17.42
CA GLN A 366 24.53 -32.75 18.71
C GLN A 366 23.44 -32.58 19.76
N ASP A 367 23.79 -32.86 21.02
CA ASP A 367 22.87 -32.76 22.15
C ASP A 367 22.69 -31.29 22.59
N VAL A 368 21.44 -30.92 22.89
CA VAL A 368 21.09 -29.62 23.43
C VAL A 368 21.12 -29.71 24.96
N LYS A 369 22.12 -29.07 25.57
CA LYS A 369 22.42 -29.20 27.01
C LYS A 369 21.65 -28.20 27.89
N SER A 370 21.28 -27.06 27.32
CA SER A 370 20.52 -26.00 28.00
C SER A 370 19.66 -25.25 27.01
N GLY A 371 18.86 -24.32 27.53
CA GLY A 371 18.08 -23.40 26.74
C GLY A 371 16.74 -23.97 26.32
N ILE A 372 15.97 -23.10 25.73
CA ILE A 372 14.63 -23.35 25.24
C ILE A 372 14.69 -23.27 23.71
N PRO A 373 14.17 -24.27 22.97
CA PRO A 373 14.35 -24.32 21.52
C PRO A 373 13.82 -23.07 20.79
N GLN A 374 14.70 -22.35 20.08
CA GLN A 374 14.34 -21.17 19.29
C GLN A 374 13.47 -21.57 18.08
N GLY A 375 12.15 -21.51 18.24
CA GLY A 375 11.18 -21.99 17.25
C GLY A 375 10.11 -22.93 17.82
N SER A 376 10.24 -23.30 19.10
CA SER A 376 9.17 -23.89 19.91
C SER A 376 8.00 -22.92 20.08
N VAL A 377 6.80 -23.48 20.23
CA VAL A 377 5.58 -22.71 20.56
C VAL A 377 5.49 -22.45 22.06
N LEU A 378 5.92 -23.41 22.86
CA LEU A 378 5.94 -23.32 24.33
C LEU A 378 7.11 -22.47 24.83
N GLY A 379 8.19 -22.37 24.06
CA GLY A 379 9.42 -21.76 24.52
C GLY A 379 9.33 -20.30 25.01
N PRO A 380 8.67 -19.39 24.27
CA PRO A 380 8.55 -18.00 24.69
C PRO A 380 7.86 -17.82 26.04
N ILE A 381 6.81 -18.59 26.36
CA ILE A 381 6.13 -18.47 27.65
C ILE A 381 6.99 -19.02 28.79
N LEU A 382 7.75 -20.10 28.56
CA LEU A 382 8.71 -20.62 29.54
C LEU A 382 9.79 -19.58 29.86
N PHE A 383 10.28 -18.86 28.85
CA PHE A 383 11.24 -17.78 29.06
C PHE A 383 10.64 -16.62 29.85
N VAL A 384 9.40 -16.22 29.55
CA VAL A 384 8.72 -15.16 30.31
C VAL A 384 8.56 -15.55 31.79
N ILE A 385 8.10 -16.76 32.06
CA ILE A 385 7.98 -17.29 33.44
C ILE A 385 9.36 -17.30 34.12
N TYR A 386 10.43 -17.61 33.36
CA TYR A 386 11.78 -17.67 33.89
C TYR A 386 12.30 -16.33 34.44
N ILE A 387 11.89 -15.21 33.84
CA ILE A 387 12.38 -13.87 34.22
C ILE A 387 11.34 -13.05 35.01
N ASN A 388 10.16 -13.62 35.26
CA ASN A 388 9.00 -12.91 35.78
C ASN A 388 9.22 -12.33 37.20
N ASP A 389 10.13 -12.92 37.96
CA ASP A 389 10.57 -12.50 39.30
C ASP A 389 11.73 -11.48 39.29
N LEU A 390 12.36 -11.21 38.14
CA LEU A 390 13.45 -10.23 38.06
C LEU A 390 13.02 -8.84 38.59
N PRO A 391 11.81 -8.32 38.26
CA PRO A 391 11.33 -7.06 38.80
C PRO A 391 11.21 -7.01 40.33
N GLU A 392 11.06 -8.15 41.01
CA GLU A 392 10.98 -8.21 42.48
C GLU A 392 12.35 -7.97 43.13
N SER A 393 13.43 -8.06 42.35
CA SER A 393 14.82 -7.93 42.83
C SER A 393 15.34 -6.49 42.78
N VAL A 394 14.55 -5.53 42.29
CA VAL A 394 14.95 -4.13 42.09
C VAL A 394 13.96 -3.17 42.70
N THR A 395 14.42 -1.97 43.00
CA THR A 395 13.60 -0.90 43.59
C THR A 395 13.22 0.17 42.57
N SER A 396 14.09 0.45 41.61
CA SER A 396 13.85 1.36 40.50
C SER A 396 12.85 0.80 39.49
N ALA A 397 12.30 1.70 38.68
CA ALA A 397 11.33 1.31 37.66
C ALA A 397 11.98 0.39 36.61
N VAL A 398 11.34 -0.76 36.36
CA VAL A 398 11.79 -1.77 35.41
C VAL A 398 10.72 -2.08 34.38
N ARG A 399 11.12 -2.20 33.11
CA ARG A 399 10.23 -2.64 32.03
C ARG A 399 10.92 -3.69 31.19
N ILE A 400 10.21 -4.78 30.92
CA ILE A 400 10.76 -5.99 30.29
C ILE A 400 9.88 -6.38 29.10
N PHE A 401 10.51 -6.67 27.97
CA PHE A 401 9.88 -7.27 26.79
C PHE A 401 10.67 -8.52 26.41
N ALA A 402 10.27 -9.66 26.97
CA ALA A 402 11.07 -10.88 26.88
C ALA A 402 12.51 -10.62 27.35
N ASP A 403 13.53 -10.83 26.52
CA ASP A 403 14.94 -10.66 26.90
C ASP A 403 15.38 -9.18 26.98
N ASP A 404 14.69 -8.28 26.28
CA ASP A 404 14.98 -6.84 26.34
C ASP A 404 14.46 -6.27 27.67
N SER A 405 15.35 -5.75 28.52
CA SER A 405 14.97 -5.13 29.79
C SER A 405 15.64 -3.78 29.98
N LYS A 406 14.97 -2.89 30.71
CA LYS A 406 15.49 -1.56 31.06
C LYS A 406 15.09 -1.16 32.46
N LEU A 407 16.05 -0.59 33.18
CA LEU A 407 15.91 0.01 34.51
C LEU A 407 16.05 1.52 34.37
N TYR A 408 15.28 2.29 35.13
CA TYR A 408 15.43 3.75 35.15
C TYR A 408 14.97 4.37 36.46
N GLU A 409 15.59 5.49 36.81
CA GLU A 409 15.34 6.22 38.06
C GLU A 409 15.62 7.72 37.87
N SER A 410 14.97 8.57 38.68
CA SER A 410 15.39 9.97 38.80
C SER A 410 16.76 10.05 39.47
N VAL A 411 17.68 10.77 38.83
CA VAL A 411 19.05 10.98 39.31
C VAL A 411 19.31 12.42 39.73
N LYS A 412 18.25 13.17 40.05
CA LYS A 412 18.36 14.54 40.60
C LYS A 412 19.19 14.59 41.87
N HIS A 413 19.03 13.57 42.71
CA HIS A 413 19.79 13.36 43.94
C HIS A 413 20.71 12.17 43.80
N VAL A 414 21.86 12.20 44.50
CA VAL A 414 22.86 11.12 44.49
C VAL A 414 22.24 9.78 44.94
N SER A 415 21.25 9.82 45.83
CA SER A 415 20.50 8.64 46.26
C SER A 415 19.88 7.83 45.11
N GLY A 416 19.42 8.50 44.04
CA GLY A 416 18.87 7.80 42.87
C GLY A 416 19.94 7.06 42.07
N GLN A 417 21.14 7.64 41.98
CA GLN A 417 22.29 7.00 41.33
C GLN A 417 22.77 5.79 42.15
N GLU A 418 22.83 5.94 43.47
CA GLU A 418 23.16 4.85 44.40
C GLU A 418 22.13 3.72 44.32
N THR A 419 20.83 4.07 44.21
CA THR A 419 19.74 3.10 44.04
C THR A 419 19.90 2.31 42.75
N LEU A 420 20.10 2.96 41.60
CA LEU A 420 20.34 2.27 40.33
C LEU A 420 21.59 1.38 40.35
N GLN A 421 22.68 1.83 40.97
CA GLN A 421 23.90 1.02 41.09
C GLN A 421 23.70 -0.17 42.02
N GLN A 422 22.94 -0.03 43.10
CA GLN A 422 22.58 -1.12 43.99
C GLN A 422 21.66 -2.13 43.30
N ASP A 423 20.66 -1.66 42.54
CA ASP A 423 19.79 -2.52 41.73
C ASP A 423 20.58 -3.30 40.68
N LEU A 424 21.57 -2.67 40.02
CA LEU A 424 22.48 -3.38 39.11
C LEU A 424 23.29 -4.47 39.79
N LYS A 425 23.73 -4.24 41.03
CA LYS A 425 24.42 -5.25 41.82
C LYS A 425 23.48 -6.42 42.10
N THR A 426 22.27 -6.15 42.58
CA THR A 426 21.27 -7.19 42.89
C THR A 426 20.83 -7.96 41.64
N VAL A 427 20.64 -7.29 40.50
CA VAL A 427 20.35 -7.94 39.21
C VAL A 427 21.55 -8.76 38.71
N GLY A 428 22.77 -8.30 38.96
CA GLY A 428 23.99 -9.05 38.69
C GLY A 428 24.12 -10.33 39.53
N GLU A 429 23.73 -10.28 40.81
CA GLU A 429 23.66 -11.44 41.72
C GLU A 429 22.55 -12.41 41.29
N TRP A 430 21.34 -11.91 41.04
CA TRP A 430 20.22 -12.68 40.48
C TRP A 430 20.62 -13.42 39.20
N SER A 431 21.36 -12.75 38.31
CA SER A 431 21.85 -13.33 37.06
C SER A 431 22.85 -14.47 37.26
N GLN A 432 23.63 -14.44 38.33
CA GLN A 432 24.56 -15.51 38.71
C GLN A 432 23.79 -16.70 39.31
N ASP A 433 22.92 -16.44 40.28
CA ASP A 433 22.10 -17.45 40.96
C ASP A 433 21.23 -18.24 39.97
N TRP A 434 20.60 -17.51 39.06
CA TRP A 434 19.76 -18.07 38.01
C TRP A 434 20.54 -18.41 36.72
N GLN A 435 21.87 -18.35 36.73
CA GLN A 435 22.75 -18.70 35.60
C GLN A 435 22.29 -18.15 34.23
N LEU A 436 21.76 -16.93 34.21
CA LEU A 436 21.31 -16.21 33.02
C LEU A 436 22.12 -14.92 32.88
N HIS A 437 23.36 -15.06 32.41
CA HIS A 437 24.36 -13.99 32.42
C HIS A 437 24.06 -12.84 31.45
N PHE A 438 24.32 -11.61 31.88
CA PHE A 438 24.29 -10.42 31.01
C PHE A 438 25.49 -10.37 30.04
N ASN A 439 25.27 -9.71 28.92
CA ASN A 439 26.30 -9.28 27.99
C ASN A 439 26.60 -7.80 28.24
N VAL A 440 27.46 -7.53 29.23
CA VAL A 440 27.75 -6.16 29.69
C VAL A 440 28.20 -5.23 28.55
N GLY A 441 28.98 -5.73 27.58
CA GLY A 441 29.40 -4.95 26.41
C GLY A 441 28.27 -4.55 25.43
N LYS A 442 27.04 -5.04 25.65
CA LYS A 442 25.84 -4.60 24.93
C LYS A 442 24.85 -3.86 25.81
N CYS A 443 25.04 -3.88 27.13
CA CYS A 443 24.28 -3.01 28.02
C CYS A 443 24.69 -1.55 27.75
N LYS A 444 23.74 -0.63 27.88
CA LYS A 444 23.95 0.78 27.57
C LYS A 444 23.29 1.66 28.61
N VAL A 445 23.90 2.81 28.90
CA VAL A 445 23.29 3.87 29.72
C VAL A 445 22.90 5.04 28.81
N LEU A 446 21.65 5.48 28.90
CA LEU A 446 21.12 6.67 28.23
C LEU A 446 20.72 7.69 29.29
N HIS A 447 21.38 8.85 29.28
CA HIS A 447 21.11 9.95 30.19
C HIS A 447 20.07 10.90 29.60
N LEU A 448 18.98 11.15 30.32
CA LEU A 448 17.89 12.04 29.92
C LEU A 448 17.82 13.27 30.83
N GLY A 449 17.48 14.42 30.24
CA GLY A 449 17.32 15.69 30.96
C GLY A 449 18.56 16.60 30.89
N ARG A 450 18.33 17.91 30.83
CA ARG A 450 19.41 18.91 30.61
C ARG A 450 20.35 19.07 31.80
N THR A 451 19.86 18.77 33.00
CA THR A 451 20.58 18.88 34.28
C THR A 451 21.13 17.54 34.74
N ASN A 452 21.17 16.53 33.86
CA ASN A 452 21.59 15.19 34.22
C ASN A 452 23.10 15.15 34.58
N PRO A 453 23.48 14.53 35.72
CA PRO A 453 24.86 14.48 36.21
C PRO A 453 25.77 13.49 35.43
N ARG A 454 25.20 12.67 34.54
CA ARG A 454 25.87 11.64 33.73
C ARG A 454 26.68 10.67 34.57
N ALA A 455 26.00 10.05 35.54
CA ALA A 455 26.61 9.08 36.44
C ALA A 455 27.13 7.85 35.68
N THR A 456 28.21 7.25 36.18
CA THR A 456 28.79 6.03 35.60
C THR A 456 28.35 4.82 36.40
N TYR A 457 27.91 3.77 35.71
CA TYR A 457 27.41 2.54 36.33
C TYR A 457 28.27 1.34 35.96
N THR A 458 28.34 0.37 36.87
CA THR A 458 29.06 -0.89 36.68
C THR A 458 28.15 -2.10 36.88
N LEU A 459 28.37 -3.16 36.10
CA LEU A 459 27.70 -4.45 36.23
C LEU A 459 28.75 -5.57 36.18
N GLY A 460 28.83 -6.37 37.25
CA GLY A 460 29.86 -7.41 37.37
C GLY A 460 31.31 -6.87 37.31
N GLY A 461 31.53 -5.67 37.86
CA GLY A 461 32.83 -4.99 37.86
C GLY A 461 33.23 -4.34 36.53
N GLN A 462 32.39 -4.42 35.49
CA GLN A 462 32.63 -3.78 34.19
C GLN A 462 31.78 -2.52 34.06
N ILE A 463 32.36 -1.45 33.52
CA ILE A 463 31.65 -0.19 33.25
C ILE A 463 30.66 -0.40 32.09
N ILE A 464 29.42 0.05 32.28
CA ILE A 464 28.40 0.06 31.22
C ILE A 464 28.64 1.27 30.31
N GLU A 465 28.62 1.05 29.00
CA GLU A 465 28.92 2.10 28.02
C GLU A 465 27.77 3.12 27.91
N GLU A 466 28.11 4.40 27.97
CA GLU A 466 27.16 5.49 27.70
C GLU A 466 26.79 5.57 26.22
N THR A 467 25.53 5.90 25.92
CA THR A 467 25.06 6.22 24.57
C THR A 467 24.19 7.48 24.52
N VAL A 468 24.21 8.17 23.38
CA VAL A 468 23.33 9.32 23.08
C VAL A 468 22.05 8.90 22.36
N GLU A 469 22.02 7.68 21.82
CA GLU A 469 20.88 7.09 21.11
C GLU A 469 20.89 5.58 21.31
N GLU A 470 19.76 4.99 21.73
CA GLU A 470 19.60 3.53 21.84
C GLU A 470 18.38 3.03 21.07
N LYS A 471 18.45 1.79 20.58
CA LYS A 471 17.34 1.18 19.85
C LYS A 471 16.45 0.38 20.80
N ASP A 472 15.42 1.03 21.32
CA ASP A 472 14.43 0.42 22.18
C ASP A 472 13.22 -0.15 21.41
N LEU A 473 13.03 -1.47 21.45
CA LEU A 473 11.89 -2.19 20.83
C LEU A 473 11.58 -1.81 19.37
N GLY A 474 12.62 -1.48 18.60
CA GLY A 474 12.48 -1.10 17.18
C GLY A 474 12.43 0.40 16.93
N VAL A 475 12.23 1.21 17.96
CA VAL A 475 12.31 2.67 17.94
C VAL A 475 13.72 3.09 18.31
N SER A 476 14.16 4.26 17.85
CA SER A 476 15.44 4.81 18.28
C SER A 476 15.17 6.02 19.13
N ILE A 477 15.62 5.93 20.38
CA ILE A 477 15.38 6.90 21.44
C ILE A 477 16.68 7.67 21.61
N ASP A 478 16.65 8.96 21.27
CA ASP A 478 17.75 9.89 21.53
C ASP A 478 17.62 10.51 22.92
N ASN A 479 18.74 10.99 23.47
CA ASN A 479 18.80 11.59 24.80
C ASN A 479 17.97 12.89 24.98
N GLN A 480 17.40 13.42 23.88
CA GLN A 480 16.49 14.56 23.89
C GLN A 480 15.02 14.15 23.60
N LEU A 481 14.74 12.86 23.42
CA LEU A 481 13.42 12.30 23.08
C LEU A 481 12.77 12.97 21.84
N THR A 482 13.57 13.33 20.84
CA THR A 482 13.07 14.08 19.67
C THR A 482 12.65 13.22 18.48
N PHE A 483 13.13 11.97 18.40
CA PHE A 483 12.80 10.97 17.38
C PHE A 483 13.16 11.34 15.93
N HIS A 484 13.89 12.44 15.69
CA HIS A 484 14.26 12.88 14.34
C HIS A 484 15.06 11.81 13.59
N ALA A 485 16.06 11.23 14.24
CA ALA A 485 16.91 10.19 13.66
C ALA A 485 16.12 8.91 13.35
N HIS A 486 15.12 8.58 14.17
CA HIS A 486 14.22 7.45 13.93
C HIS A 486 13.35 7.70 12.69
N ALA A 487 12.66 8.85 12.63
CA ALA A 487 11.81 9.23 11.51
C ALA A 487 12.57 9.28 10.19
N ALA A 488 13.80 9.82 10.19
CA ALA A 488 14.67 9.85 9.02
C ALA A 488 15.04 8.43 8.54
N ARG A 489 15.42 7.52 9.45
CA ARG A 489 15.70 6.12 9.11
C ARG A 489 14.48 5.37 8.59
N ALA A 490 13.30 5.60 9.17
CA ALA A 490 12.05 5.01 8.70
C ALA A 490 11.70 5.49 7.28
N ALA A 491 11.78 6.80 7.03
CA ALA A 491 11.57 7.38 5.70
C ALA A 491 12.57 6.84 4.67
N ASN A 492 13.85 6.71 5.03
CA ASN A 492 14.86 6.15 4.15
C ASN A 492 14.62 4.67 3.83
N LYS A 493 14.22 3.85 4.80
CA LYS A 493 13.80 2.45 4.54
C LYS A 493 12.60 2.39 3.59
N GLY A 494 11.62 3.28 3.77
CA GLY A 494 10.48 3.42 2.87
C GLY A 494 10.88 3.80 1.44
N ASN A 495 11.79 4.77 1.29
CA ASN A 495 12.32 5.20 0.00
C ASN A 495 13.14 4.12 -0.70
N GLN A 496 13.95 3.36 0.05
CA GLN A 496 14.69 2.21 -0.48
C GLN A 496 13.72 1.15 -1.02
N LEU A 497 12.65 0.85 -0.28
CA LEU A 497 11.61 -0.08 -0.72
C LEU A 497 10.85 0.45 -1.95
N LEU A 498 10.51 1.73 -1.99
CA LEU A 498 9.87 2.35 -3.15
C LEU A 498 10.78 2.28 -4.39
N GLY A 499 12.07 2.56 -4.24
CA GLY A 499 13.06 2.44 -5.31
C GLY A 499 13.17 1.00 -5.81
N LEU A 500 13.13 0.02 -4.90
CA LEU A 500 13.11 -1.41 -5.23
C LEU A 500 11.84 -1.79 -6.01
N ILE A 501 10.66 -1.35 -5.57
CA ILE A 501 9.38 -1.60 -6.25
C ILE A 501 9.41 -0.99 -7.65
N LYS A 502 9.79 0.28 -7.79
CA LYS A 502 9.88 0.95 -9.09
C LYS A 502 10.83 0.25 -10.08
N ARG A 503 11.89 -0.40 -9.58
CA ARG A 503 12.83 -1.18 -10.41
C ARG A 503 12.32 -2.60 -10.74
N THR A 504 11.37 -3.12 -9.98
CA THR A 504 10.92 -4.53 -10.07
C THR A 504 9.67 -4.70 -10.94
N PHE A 505 8.79 -3.70 -10.99
CA PHE A 505 7.50 -3.78 -11.69
C PHE A 505 7.54 -3.10 -13.05
N TYR A 506 6.93 -3.72 -14.08
CA TYR A 506 6.96 -3.22 -15.46
C TYR A 506 5.85 -2.20 -15.78
N ASN A 507 4.76 -2.16 -15.00
CA ASN A 507 3.57 -1.35 -15.29
C ASN A 507 3.22 -0.40 -14.14
N LEU A 508 3.63 0.86 -14.27
CA LEU A 508 3.09 2.02 -13.54
C LEU A 508 2.95 3.13 -14.59
N ASN A 509 1.76 3.44 -15.12
CA ASN A 509 1.65 4.33 -16.29
C ASN A 509 0.72 5.55 -16.10
N GLU A 510 1.23 6.74 -16.42
CA GLU A 510 0.58 8.07 -16.29
C GLU A 510 -0.15 8.54 -17.57
N LEU A 511 -0.01 7.84 -18.72
CA LEU A 511 -0.54 8.27 -20.03
C LEU A 511 -1.92 7.71 -20.42
N THR A 512 -2.42 6.67 -19.75
CA THR A 512 -3.74 6.08 -20.05
C THR A 512 -4.90 7.02 -19.68
N ILE A 513 -4.66 7.98 -18.79
CA ILE A 513 -5.68 8.81 -18.17
C ILE A 513 -6.23 9.91 -19.11
N PRO A 514 -5.41 10.75 -19.77
CA PRO A 514 -5.92 11.78 -20.67
C PRO A 514 -6.70 11.22 -21.86
N ILE A 515 -6.38 10.00 -22.29
CA ILE A 515 -7.00 9.35 -23.45
C ILE A 515 -8.37 8.79 -23.09
N LEU A 516 -8.54 8.24 -21.88
CA LEU A 516 -9.85 7.86 -21.36
C LEU A 516 -10.76 9.08 -21.18
N PHE A 517 -10.27 10.17 -20.58
CA PHE A 517 -11.05 11.41 -20.43
C PHE A 517 -11.51 11.98 -21.79
N LYS A 518 -10.63 12.05 -22.79
CA LYS A 518 -10.96 12.51 -24.15
C LYS A 518 -12.03 11.64 -24.80
N THR A 519 -11.88 10.33 -24.69
CA THR A 519 -12.79 9.35 -25.30
C THR A 519 -14.19 9.48 -24.70
N MET A 520 -14.29 9.54 -23.37
CA MET A 520 -15.57 9.69 -22.67
C MET A 520 -16.22 11.06 -22.92
N GLU A 521 -15.41 12.12 -23.02
CA GLU A 521 -15.92 13.45 -23.39
C GLU A 521 -16.55 13.42 -24.79
N ILE A 522 -15.83 12.88 -25.78
CA ILE A 522 -16.29 12.83 -27.17
C ILE A 522 -17.58 11.99 -27.31
N GLN A 523 -17.65 10.83 -26.64
CA GLN A 523 -18.88 10.01 -26.62
C GLN A 523 -20.06 10.76 -25.98
N SER A 524 -19.82 11.50 -24.90
CA SER A 524 -20.86 12.27 -24.21
C SER A 524 -21.36 13.44 -25.06
N ILE A 525 -20.45 14.11 -25.79
CA ILE A 525 -20.80 15.16 -26.74
C ILE A 525 -21.63 14.60 -27.88
N ALA A 526 -21.22 13.46 -28.47
CA ALA A 526 -21.95 12.81 -29.55
C ALA A 526 -23.41 12.54 -29.15
N GLN A 527 -23.63 11.99 -27.94
CA GLN A 527 -24.99 11.82 -27.41
C GLN A 527 -25.72 13.16 -27.18
N ALA A 528 -25.03 14.20 -26.70
CA ALA A 528 -25.64 15.50 -26.45
C ALA A 528 -26.12 16.19 -27.74
N VAL A 529 -25.38 16.03 -28.84
CA VAL A 529 -25.69 16.62 -30.15
C VAL A 529 -26.49 15.70 -31.07
N GLY A 530 -26.77 14.45 -30.63
CA GLY A 530 -27.52 13.46 -31.41
C GLY A 530 -26.73 12.84 -32.56
N ALA A 531 -25.40 12.88 -32.52
CA ALA A 531 -24.53 12.32 -33.54
C ALA A 531 -24.21 10.84 -33.26
N HIS A 532 -24.22 10.01 -34.30
CA HIS A 532 -23.67 8.65 -34.21
C HIS A 532 -22.15 8.70 -34.32
N LEU A 533 -21.45 7.94 -33.49
CA LEU A 533 -20.00 7.85 -33.50
C LEU A 533 -19.57 6.42 -33.21
N GLU A 534 -18.66 5.91 -34.02
CA GLU A 534 -17.91 4.68 -33.76
C GLU A 534 -16.43 5.02 -33.53
N ILE A 535 -15.83 4.44 -32.49
CA ILE A 535 -14.40 4.58 -32.21
C ILE A 535 -13.70 3.39 -32.86
N CYS A 536 -12.79 3.66 -33.79
CA CYS A 536 -12.08 2.62 -34.52
C CYS A 536 -10.96 2.02 -33.66
N ASP A 537 -10.84 0.69 -33.64
CA ASP A 537 -9.64 0.01 -33.14
C ASP A 537 -8.57 0.02 -34.25
N SER A 538 -7.76 1.07 -34.28
CA SER A 538 -6.75 1.28 -35.32
C SER A 538 -5.50 0.39 -35.17
N GLY A 539 -5.50 -0.55 -34.20
CA GLY A 539 -4.31 -1.35 -33.84
C GLY A 539 -3.14 -0.50 -33.32
N TYR A 540 -3.38 0.79 -33.09
CA TYR A 540 -2.42 1.77 -32.62
C TYR A 540 -2.39 1.77 -31.09
N ASP A 541 -1.20 1.67 -30.50
CA ASP A 541 -1.09 1.57 -29.04
C ASP A 541 -1.45 2.90 -28.36
N LEU A 542 -2.73 3.02 -27.98
CA LEU A 542 -3.27 4.14 -27.20
C LEU A 542 -2.58 4.29 -25.83
N LYS A 543 -1.67 3.40 -25.42
CA LYS A 543 -0.86 3.54 -24.19
C LYS A 543 0.35 4.46 -24.39
N SER A 544 0.77 4.68 -25.64
CA SER A 544 2.02 5.37 -25.99
C SER A 544 1.80 6.58 -26.93
N HIS A 545 0.57 6.78 -27.42
CA HIS A 545 0.24 7.78 -28.45
C HIS A 545 -1.13 8.46 -28.23
N PRO A 546 -1.30 9.77 -28.54
CA PRO A 546 -2.43 10.59 -28.09
C PRO A 546 -3.60 10.71 -29.08
N PHE A 547 -3.58 9.96 -30.20
CA PHE A 547 -4.52 10.07 -31.30
C PHE A 547 -5.63 9.03 -31.21
N VAL A 548 -6.87 9.44 -31.52
CA VAL A 548 -8.05 8.58 -31.53
C VAL A 548 -8.68 8.68 -32.91
N GLU A 549 -8.91 7.53 -33.54
CA GLU A 549 -9.57 7.44 -34.84
C GLU A 549 -11.06 7.22 -34.65
N LEU A 550 -11.86 7.97 -35.40
CA LEU A 550 -13.31 8.05 -35.26
C LEU A 550 -13.97 7.82 -36.62
N ARG A 551 -15.02 7.02 -36.67
CA ARG A 551 -15.91 6.92 -37.82
C ARG A 551 -17.19 7.69 -37.52
N LEU A 552 -17.45 8.69 -38.34
CA LEU A 552 -18.58 9.61 -38.24
C LEU A 552 -19.41 9.57 -39.53
N PRO A 553 -20.74 9.70 -39.43
CA PRO A 553 -21.64 9.60 -40.59
C PRO A 553 -21.61 10.85 -41.48
N SER A 554 -21.19 12.02 -40.96
CA SER A 554 -21.16 13.28 -41.72
C SER A 554 -20.11 14.28 -41.18
N GLU A 555 -19.67 15.21 -42.04
CA GLU A 555 -18.83 16.35 -41.61
C GLU A 555 -19.59 17.30 -40.66
N GLU A 556 -20.91 17.42 -40.81
CA GLU A 556 -21.73 18.26 -39.94
C GLU A 556 -21.67 17.77 -38.48
N ASP A 557 -21.79 16.45 -38.28
CA ASP A 557 -21.66 15.84 -36.95
C ASP A 557 -20.24 15.97 -36.39
N ALA A 558 -19.24 15.83 -37.26
CA ALA A 558 -17.84 16.08 -36.91
C ALA A 558 -17.63 17.51 -36.39
N ARG A 559 -18.20 18.51 -37.07
CA ARG A 559 -18.14 19.93 -36.66
C ARG A 559 -18.89 20.18 -35.36
N LYS A 560 -20.08 19.59 -35.16
CA LYS A 560 -20.85 19.67 -33.91
C LYS A 560 -20.06 19.11 -32.72
N ILE A 561 -19.39 17.96 -32.91
CA ILE A 561 -18.61 17.29 -31.86
C ILE A 561 -17.36 18.11 -31.52
N ILE A 562 -16.51 18.40 -32.51
CA ILE A 562 -15.24 19.11 -32.24
C ILE A 562 -15.46 20.54 -31.76
N GLY A 563 -16.49 21.21 -32.31
CA GLY A 563 -16.89 22.56 -31.90
C GLY A 563 -17.36 22.65 -30.45
N ARG A 564 -17.55 21.53 -29.77
CA ARG A 564 -17.91 21.46 -28.34
C ARG A 564 -16.85 20.79 -27.46
N SER A 565 -15.96 20.00 -28.04
CA SER A 565 -14.91 19.25 -27.33
C SER A 565 -13.89 20.16 -26.67
N PHE A 566 -13.57 19.89 -25.41
CA PHE A 566 -12.58 20.64 -24.65
C PHE A 566 -11.20 19.98 -24.64
N LEU A 567 -11.13 18.65 -24.55
CA LEU A 567 -9.87 17.91 -24.42
C LEU A 567 -9.20 17.63 -25.76
N SER A 568 -9.95 17.55 -26.85
CA SER A 568 -9.40 17.42 -28.21
C SER A 568 -8.91 18.77 -28.74
N ARG A 569 -7.72 18.79 -29.34
CA ARG A 569 -7.14 20.01 -29.91
C ARG A 569 -7.83 20.40 -31.22
N CYS A 570 -8.02 19.43 -32.10
CA CYS A 570 -8.60 19.59 -33.42
C CYS A 570 -9.07 18.22 -33.92
N LEU A 571 -9.94 18.23 -34.93
CA LEU A 571 -10.41 17.04 -35.63
C LEU A 571 -9.97 17.12 -37.10
N LEU A 572 -9.41 16.02 -37.59
CA LEU A 572 -8.95 15.87 -38.96
C LEU A 572 -9.79 14.78 -39.63
N GLU A 573 -10.24 15.04 -40.84
CA GLU A 573 -10.70 14.00 -41.76
C GLU A 573 -9.46 13.27 -42.28
N LEU A 574 -9.27 12.04 -41.81
CA LEU A 574 -8.09 11.25 -42.12
C LEU A 574 -8.20 10.72 -43.55
N TRP A 575 -7.27 11.13 -44.42
CA TRP A 575 -7.19 10.64 -45.79
C TRP A 575 -6.20 9.48 -45.92
N GLY A 576 -5.14 9.46 -45.11
CA GLY A 576 -4.19 8.35 -45.10
C GLY A 576 -3.23 8.39 -43.92
N THR A 577 -2.61 7.25 -43.64
CA THR A 577 -1.69 7.06 -42.53
C THR A 577 -0.67 5.97 -42.84
N GLY A 578 0.56 6.10 -42.36
CA GLY A 578 1.57 5.06 -42.54
C GLY A 578 2.79 5.22 -41.62
N GLN A 579 3.49 4.13 -41.36
CA GLN A 579 4.79 4.10 -40.67
C GLN A 579 5.93 4.46 -41.62
N THR A 580 5.77 4.12 -42.91
CA THR A 580 6.69 4.52 -43.96
C THR A 580 6.01 5.43 -44.98
N LYS A 581 6.81 6.04 -45.86
CA LYS A 581 6.32 6.90 -46.95
C LYS A 581 5.44 6.11 -47.91
N GLU A 582 5.80 4.86 -48.19
CA GLU A 582 5.14 3.95 -49.11
C GLU A 582 3.76 3.55 -48.57
N GLU A 583 3.67 3.18 -47.27
CA GLU A 583 2.41 2.84 -46.61
C GLU A 583 1.44 4.04 -46.56
N LEU A 584 1.97 5.24 -46.27
CA LEU A 584 1.17 6.47 -46.33
C LEU A 584 0.64 6.72 -47.74
N HIS A 585 1.47 6.50 -48.76
CA HIS A 585 1.08 6.70 -50.16
C HIS A 585 0.05 5.66 -50.63
N GLU A 586 0.16 4.40 -50.22
CA GLU A 586 -0.84 3.36 -50.49
C GLU A 586 -2.19 3.70 -49.86
N THR A 587 -2.21 4.03 -48.56
CA THR A 587 -3.46 4.37 -47.86
C THR A 587 -4.14 5.62 -48.41
N LEU A 588 -3.35 6.60 -48.90
CA LEU A 588 -3.90 7.79 -49.56
C LEU A 588 -4.52 7.49 -50.92
N ARG A 589 -4.03 6.50 -51.67
CA ARG A 589 -4.64 6.08 -52.95
C ARG A 589 -5.95 5.36 -52.75
N ASP A 590 -6.10 4.65 -51.63
CA ASP A 590 -7.34 3.94 -51.28
C ASP A 590 -8.45 4.91 -50.81
N TYR A 591 -8.12 6.17 -50.53
CA TYR A 591 -9.12 7.16 -50.13
C TYR A 591 -10.04 7.54 -51.30
N PRO A 592 -11.37 7.54 -51.12
CA PRO A 592 -12.32 7.79 -52.21
C PRO A 592 -12.08 9.14 -52.91
N THR A 593 -11.86 9.11 -54.23
CA THR A 593 -11.60 10.31 -55.03
C THR A 593 -12.78 11.28 -55.02
N ASP A 594 -14.01 10.77 -55.02
CA ASP A 594 -15.23 11.59 -54.99
C ASP A 594 -15.34 12.46 -53.72
N LEU A 595 -14.79 11.98 -52.59
CA LEU A 595 -14.79 12.70 -51.32
C LEU A 595 -13.66 13.75 -51.23
N SER A 596 -12.52 13.51 -51.88
CA SER A 596 -11.37 14.42 -51.84
C SER A 596 -11.40 15.47 -52.96
N ALA A 597 -11.99 15.16 -54.11
CA ALA A 597 -12.01 16.02 -55.30
C ALA A 597 -12.56 17.45 -55.09
N PRO A 598 -13.61 17.69 -54.27
CA PRO A 598 -14.13 19.05 -54.05
C PRO A 598 -13.10 20.01 -53.43
N TYR A 599 -12.12 19.49 -52.68
CA TYR A 599 -11.17 20.29 -51.91
C TYR A 599 -9.84 20.54 -52.64
N MET A 600 -9.76 20.13 -53.91
CA MET A 600 -8.56 20.22 -54.74
C MET A 600 -8.79 21.06 -56.02
N GLN A 601 -9.96 21.69 -56.14
CA GLN A 601 -10.38 22.45 -57.32
C GLN A 601 -9.65 23.79 -57.47
N LYS A 602 -9.58 24.28 -58.71
CA LYS A 602 -8.82 25.47 -59.11
C LYS A 602 -9.35 26.79 -58.52
N ASP A 603 -10.64 26.85 -58.22
CA ASP A 603 -11.34 28.00 -57.65
C ASP A 603 -11.17 28.14 -56.13
N THR A 604 -10.64 27.12 -55.45
CA THR A 604 -10.43 27.11 -54.00
C THR A 604 -9.01 27.52 -53.59
N SER A 605 -8.84 27.87 -52.32
CA SER A 605 -7.52 28.13 -51.72
C SER A 605 -7.13 27.10 -50.66
N PHE A 606 -5.85 26.71 -50.62
CA PHE A 606 -5.38 25.72 -49.65
C PHE A 606 -4.02 26.06 -49.00
N ARG A 607 -3.73 25.40 -47.87
CA ARG A 607 -2.41 25.40 -47.22
C ARG A 607 -2.08 24.07 -46.56
N TYR A 608 -0.79 23.81 -46.39
CA TYR A 608 -0.29 22.72 -45.56
C TYR A 608 0.05 23.19 -44.15
N HIS A 609 -0.33 22.40 -43.15
CA HIS A 609 0.04 22.58 -41.77
C HIS A 609 0.82 21.36 -41.26
N VAL A 610 2.07 21.58 -40.85
CA VAL A 610 2.91 20.51 -40.29
C VAL A 610 2.92 20.61 -38.77
N ALA A 611 2.52 19.52 -38.12
CA ALA A 611 2.53 19.37 -36.68
C ALA A 611 3.23 18.06 -36.28
N ALA A 612 3.79 18.02 -35.08
CA ALA A 612 4.36 16.82 -34.51
C ALA A 612 3.91 16.63 -33.05
N PHE A 613 3.79 15.37 -32.64
CA PHE A 613 3.70 14.95 -31.26
C PHE A 613 5.02 14.34 -30.81
N GLY A 614 5.45 14.61 -29.57
CA GLY A 614 6.71 14.08 -29.04
C GLY A 614 7.98 14.81 -29.47
N LYS A 615 7.89 15.79 -30.38
CA LYS A 615 9.05 16.54 -30.91
C LYS A 615 8.68 17.96 -31.32
N THR A 616 9.56 18.93 -31.06
CA THR A 616 9.42 20.30 -31.57
C THR A 616 10.11 20.40 -32.93
N LEU A 617 9.36 20.74 -33.98
CA LEU A 617 9.90 20.88 -35.34
C LEU A 617 10.36 22.32 -35.63
N THR A 618 11.56 22.47 -36.17
CA THR A 618 12.07 23.76 -36.67
C THR A 618 11.36 24.16 -37.96
N MET A 619 11.34 25.46 -38.28
CA MET A 619 10.73 25.95 -39.53
C MET A 619 11.40 25.37 -40.79
N LYS A 620 12.72 25.13 -40.73
CA LYS A 620 13.45 24.43 -41.80
C LYS A 620 12.93 23.01 -41.99
N ARG A 621 12.85 22.22 -40.91
CA ARG A 621 12.34 20.84 -40.98
C ARG A 621 10.89 20.78 -41.44
N LYS A 622 10.04 21.73 -41.05
CA LYS A 622 8.65 21.80 -41.56
C LYS A 622 8.59 22.02 -43.07
N LYS A 623 9.46 22.88 -43.62
CA LYS A 623 9.58 23.05 -45.08
C LYS A 623 10.11 21.77 -45.73
N ASP A 624 11.16 21.18 -45.19
CA ASP A 624 11.72 19.92 -45.70
C ASP A 624 10.66 18.79 -45.70
N ILE A 625 9.84 18.69 -44.65
CA ILE A 625 8.73 17.73 -44.59
C ILE A 625 7.70 18.01 -45.68
N ILE A 626 7.33 19.28 -45.89
CA ILE A 626 6.41 19.66 -46.97
C ILE A 626 7.03 19.27 -48.30
N ASP A 627 8.30 19.60 -48.56
CA ASP A 627 8.95 19.34 -49.85
C ASP A 627 9.14 17.84 -50.13
N VAL A 628 9.58 17.07 -49.13
CA VAL A 628 9.80 15.60 -49.23
C VAL A 628 8.47 14.83 -49.32
N ARG A 629 7.45 15.26 -48.58
CA ARG A 629 6.13 14.61 -48.60
C ARG A 629 5.24 15.13 -49.71
N LYS A 630 5.48 16.33 -50.25
CA LYS A 630 4.86 16.79 -51.51
C LYS A 630 5.16 15.80 -52.62
N THR A 631 6.39 15.28 -52.70
CA THR A 631 6.71 14.17 -53.64
C THR A 631 5.89 12.89 -53.39
N ALA A 632 5.48 12.62 -52.16
CA ALA A 632 4.56 11.51 -51.85
C ALA A 632 3.10 11.85 -52.16
N LEU A 633 2.75 13.13 -52.28
CA LEU A 633 1.42 13.67 -52.53
C LEU A 633 1.26 14.17 -53.98
N ASP A 634 2.31 14.04 -54.82
CA ASP A 634 2.34 14.54 -56.21
C ASP A 634 1.25 13.91 -57.09
N PHE A 635 0.71 12.75 -56.69
CA PHE A 635 -0.42 12.10 -57.37
C PHE A 635 -1.79 12.71 -57.01
N LEU A 636 -1.89 13.55 -55.97
CA LEU A 636 -3.11 14.26 -55.61
C LEU A 636 -3.21 15.56 -56.43
N PRO A 637 -4.28 15.76 -57.22
CA PRO A 637 -4.37 16.84 -58.20
C PRO A 637 -4.78 18.18 -57.57
N PHE A 638 -3.98 18.73 -56.66
CA PHE A 638 -4.23 20.05 -56.07
C PHE A 638 -4.07 21.16 -57.13
N GLN A 639 -5.18 21.72 -57.60
CA GLN A 639 -5.21 22.77 -58.62
C GLN A 639 -5.51 24.17 -58.04
N GLY A 640 -5.88 24.27 -56.76
CA GLY A 640 -6.22 25.52 -56.08
C GLY A 640 -5.03 26.46 -55.81
N ARG A 641 -5.31 27.69 -55.37
CA ARG A 641 -4.27 28.68 -55.02
C ARG A 641 -3.72 28.44 -53.60
N VAL A 642 -2.41 28.56 -53.40
CA VAL A 642 -1.81 28.44 -52.06
C VAL A 642 -1.98 29.75 -51.28
N ASP A 643 -2.68 29.71 -50.14
CA ASP A 643 -2.83 30.85 -49.20
C ASP A 643 -2.41 30.45 -47.78
N LEU A 644 -1.25 30.92 -47.34
CA LEU A 644 -0.69 30.56 -46.03
C LEU A 644 -1.45 31.18 -44.84
N LYS A 645 -2.21 32.27 -45.06
CA LYS A 645 -2.90 33.00 -43.99
C LYS A 645 -4.35 32.58 -43.87
N ASN A 646 -5.12 32.66 -44.95
CA ASN A 646 -6.58 32.53 -44.96
C ASN A 646 -7.10 31.51 -45.99
N ALA A 647 -6.38 30.40 -46.19
CA ALA A 647 -6.84 29.31 -47.04
C ALA A 647 -8.21 28.75 -46.60
N GLU A 648 -9.06 28.47 -47.58
CA GLU A 648 -10.35 27.77 -47.41
C GLU A 648 -10.15 26.33 -46.92
N HIS A 649 -9.08 25.67 -47.34
CA HIS A 649 -8.77 24.29 -46.96
C HIS A 649 -7.39 24.18 -46.32
N THR A 650 -7.32 23.59 -45.12
CA THR A 650 -6.05 23.32 -44.44
C THR A 650 -5.80 21.81 -44.38
N PHE A 651 -4.69 21.35 -44.95
CA PHE A 651 -4.27 19.95 -44.94
C PHE A 651 -3.16 19.74 -43.91
N TYR A 652 -3.36 18.78 -43.02
CA TYR A 652 -2.43 18.46 -41.94
C TYR A 652 -1.50 17.32 -42.34
N ILE A 653 -0.21 17.54 -42.11
CA ILE A 653 0.81 16.50 -42.05
C ILE A 653 1.21 16.40 -40.58
N LEU A 654 0.84 15.29 -39.94
CA LEU A 654 1.02 15.09 -38.51
C LEU A 654 1.95 13.92 -38.25
N GLU A 655 3.07 14.18 -37.56
CA GLU A 655 4.07 13.19 -37.22
C GLU A 655 3.99 12.77 -35.74
N ASP A 656 4.05 11.48 -35.47
CA ASP A 656 4.08 10.93 -34.12
C ASP A 656 5.47 10.39 -33.76
N TYR A 657 6.15 11.01 -32.78
CA TYR A 657 7.45 10.60 -32.28
C TYR A 657 7.39 9.88 -30.91
N GLY A 658 6.19 9.57 -30.39
CA GLY A 658 5.99 8.95 -29.08
C GLY A 658 6.09 9.92 -27.91
N ASP A 659 5.98 9.39 -26.69
CA ASP A 659 5.84 10.16 -25.45
C ASP A 659 7.11 10.22 -24.57
N ASP A 660 8.17 9.48 -24.91
CA ASP A 660 9.45 9.48 -24.20
C ASP A 660 10.38 10.61 -24.69
N PRO A 661 10.54 11.71 -23.91
CA PRO A 661 11.39 12.83 -24.31
C PRO A 661 12.89 12.50 -24.24
N THR A 662 13.26 11.38 -23.60
CA THR A 662 14.65 10.94 -23.48
C THR A 662 15.10 10.01 -24.60
N ARG A 663 14.15 9.52 -25.41
CA ARG A 663 14.38 8.57 -26.52
C ARG A 663 13.56 8.91 -27.76
N THR A 664 13.50 10.18 -28.12
CA THR A 664 12.80 10.62 -29.33
C THR A 664 13.54 10.11 -30.58
N PRO A 665 12.89 9.34 -31.47
CA PRO A 665 13.53 8.83 -32.67
C PRO A 665 13.80 9.95 -33.69
N GLU A 666 14.70 9.66 -34.64
CA GLU A 666 15.04 10.59 -35.72
C GLU A 666 13.88 10.76 -36.70
N GLU A 667 13.29 9.63 -37.12
CA GLU A 667 12.08 9.54 -37.94
C GLU A 667 10.84 9.22 -37.09
N PRO A 668 9.63 9.66 -37.51
CA PRO A 668 8.41 9.43 -36.73
C PRO A 668 8.00 7.95 -36.78
N TYR A 669 7.34 7.48 -35.72
CA TYR A 669 6.73 6.15 -35.69
C TYR A 669 5.58 6.02 -36.68
N ARG A 670 4.86 7.11 -36.92
CA ARG A 670 3.73 7.17 -37.85
C ARG A 670 3.49 8.60 -38.35
N THR A 671 3.04 8.71 -39.58
CA THR A 671 2.60 9.97 -40.20
C THR A 671 1.13 9.86 -40.58
N PHE A 672 0.37 10.91 -40.29
CA PHE A 672 -1.03 11.06 -40.69
C PHE A 672 -1.16 12.22 -41.67
N PHE A 673 -1.99 12.03 -42.70
CA PHE A 673 -2.40 13.06 -43.64
C PHE A 673 -3.91 13.20 -43.67
N GLY A 674 -4.42 14.42 -43.60
CA GLY A 674 -5.85 14.65 -43.60
C GLY A 674 -6.26 16.12 -43.67
N ARG A 675 -7.54 16.37 -43.89
CA ARG A 675 -8.12 17.72 -43.99
C ARG A 675 -8.61 18.19 -42.61
N TRP A 676 -8.33 19.44 -42.25
CA TRP A 676 -8.82 20.03 -41.02
C TRP A 676 -10.32 20.29 -41.07
N ILE A 677 -11.04 19.81 -40.06
CA ILE A 677 -12.49 20.02 -39.92
C ILE A 677 -12.79 21.15 -38.93
N GLY A 678 -12.10 21.17 -37.78
CA GLY A 678 -12.34 22.15 -36.74
C GLY A 678 -11.38 22.04 -35.55
N ASP A 679 -11.36 23.09 -34.74
CA ASP A 679 -10.63 23.14 -33.48
C ASP A 679 -11.55 22.92 -32.28
N GLY A 680 -11.00 22.36 -31.21
CA GLY A 680 -11.69 22.28 -29.92
C GLY A 680 -11.75 23.61 -29.17
N GLN A 681 -12.47 23.61 -28.05
CA GLN A 681 -12.83 24.81 -27.28
C GLN A 681 -11.82 25.21 -26.20
N ARG A 682 -10.56 24.77 -26.27
CA ARG A 682 -9.53 25.12 -25.25
C ARG A 682 -9.31 26.62 -25.06
N LYS A 683 -9.62 27.43 -26.07
CA LYS A 683 -9.56 28.90 -26.01
C LYS A 683 -10.46 29.48 -24.89
N LEU A 684 -11.49 28.73 -24.48
CA LEU A 684 -12.40 29.11 -23.39
C LEU A 684 -11.73 29.12 -22.01
N ILE A 685 -10.59 28.42 -21.81
CA ILE A 685 -9.83 28.46 -20.55
C ILE A 685 -9.49 29.90 -20.18
N ASP A 686 -8.99 30.67 -21.14
CA ASP A 686 -8.54 32.04 -20.90
C ASP A 686 -9.72 33.01 -20.73
N LYS A 687 -10.84 32.75 -21.39
CA LYS A 687 -12.09 33.54 -21.27
C LYS A 687 -12.72 33.36 -19.89
N TYR A 688 -12.85 32.11 -19.43
CA TYR A 688 -13.54 31.74 -18.18
C TYR A 688 -12.59 31.48 -17.00
N ALA A 689 -11.32 31.88 -17.14
CA ALA A 689 -10.29 31.70 -16.14
C ALA A 689 -10.76 32.19 -14.76
N VAL A 690 -10.63 31.35 -13.74
CA VAL A 690 -11.15 31.62 -12.38
C VAL A 690 -10.68 32.98 -11.87
N ARG A 691 -9.40 33.33 -12.08
CA ARG A 691 -8.81 34.62 -11.69
C ARG A 691 -9.52 35.86 -12.27
N LYS A 692 -10.26 35.73 -13.37
CA LYS A 692 -10.97 36.83 -14.04
C LYS A 692 -12.45 36.94 -13.61
N ARG A 693 -13.00 35.98 -12.88
CA ARG A 693 -14.41 35.95 -12.49
C ARG A 693 -14.71 36.99 -11.44
N HIS A 694 -15.91 37.59 -11.49
CA HIS A 694 -16.36 38.55 -10.49
C HIS A 694 -16.36 37.91 -9.10
N HIS A 695 -17.09 36.80 -8.93
CA HIS A 695 -17.21 36.07 -7.67
C HIS A 695 -16.33 34.81 -7.64
N ILE A 696 -15.40 34.76 -6.69
CA ILE A 696 -14.47 33.64 -6.48
C ILE A 696 -14.40 33.22 -5.00
N GLY A 697 -14.06 31.96 -4.78
CA GLY A 697 -13.99 31.32 -3.47
C GLY A 697 -13.02 30.13 -3.50
N GLU A 698 -12.75 29.55 -2.34
CA GLU A 698 -11.81 28.43 -2.20
C GLU A 698 -12.28 27.17 -2.97
N THR A 699 -13.59 27.05 -3.18
CA THR A 699 -14.28 26.01 -3.95
C THR A 699 -14.49 26.34 -5.43
N SER A 700 -14.00 27.47 -5.95
CA SER A 700 -14.11 27.78 -7.37
C SER A 700 -13.40 26.73 -8.24
N MET A 701 -14.18 25.90 -8.94
CA MET A 701 -13.63 24.93 -9.90
C MET A 701 -12.93 25.59 -11.09
N ASP A 702 -11.82 24.98 -11.52
CA ASP A 702 -11.10 25.31 -12.75
C ASP A 702 -12.04 25.32 -13.98
N ALA A 703 -11.82 26.28 -14.88
CA ALA A 703 -12.65 26.46 -16.06
C ALA A 703 -12.64 25.22 -16.96
N GLY A 704 -11.48 24.62 -17.17
CA GLY A 704 -11.37 23.46 -18.06
C GLY A 704 -12.06 22.22 -17.52
N LEU A 705 -11.88 21.93 -16.24
CA LEU A 705 -12.62 20.85 -15.59
C LEU A 705 -14.13 21.10 -15.59
N SER A 706 -14.56 22.35 -15.38
CA SER A 706 -16.00 22.70 -15.38
C SER A 706 -16.65 22.43 -16.75
N PHE A 707 -15.96 22.72 -17.86
CA PHE A 707 -16.45 22.43 -19.21
C PHE A 707 -16.47 20.93 -19.53
N VAL A 708 -15.43 20.20 -19.10
CA VAL A 708 -15.40 18.73 -19.23
C VAL A 708 -16.56 18.09 -18.48
N MET A 709 -16.86 18.54 -17.26
CA MET A 709 -18.00 18.04 -16.49
C MET A 709 -19.34 18.34 -17.17
N ALA A 710 -19.52 19.56 -17.71
CA ALA A 710 -20.74 19.90 -18.45
C ALA A 710 -20.92 19.06 -19.74
N ASN A 711 -19.82 18.70 -20.41
CA ASN A 711 -19.84 17.76 -21.54
C ASN A 711 -20.17 16.33 -21.10
N MET A 712 -19.58 15.85 -20.01
CA MET A 712 -19.84 14.52 -19.46
C MET A 712 -21.26 14.36 -18.90
N ALA A 713 -21.89 15.47 -18.52
CA ALA A 713 -23.28 15.54 -18.12
C ALA A 713 -24.24 15.55 -19.32
N ALA A 714 -23.70 15.57 -20.55
CA ALA A 714 -24.46 15.64 -21.79
C ALA A 714 -25.46 16.81 -21.83
N THR A 715 -25.09 17.95 -21.24
CA THR A 715 -25.93 19.16 -21.16
C THR A 715 -26.42 19.58 -22.55
N LYS A 716 -27.69 19.93 -22.69
CA LYS A 716 -28.28 20.32 -23.98
C LYS A 716 -28.80 21.75 -23.90
N ARG A 717 -28.99 22.36 -25.08
CA ARG A 717 -29.67 23.65 -25.15
C ARG A 717 -31.07 23.50 -24.55
N ASN A 718 -31.45 24.44 -23.69
CA ASN A 718 -32.71 24.46 -22.96
C ASN A 718 -32.91 23.31 -21.94
N SER A 719 -31.89 22.50 -21.66
CA SER A 719 -31.97 21.53 -20.56
C SER A 719 -31.85 22.24 -19.20
N VAL A 720 -32.43 21.68 -18.15
CA VAL A 720 -32.30 22.19 -16.78
C VAL A 720 -31.16 21.44 -16.07
N VAL A 721 -30.14 22.18 -15.64
CA VAL A 721 -28.97 21.65 -14.93
C VAL A 721 -28.97 22.14 -13.49
N PHE A 722 -28.79 21.19 -12.58
CA PHE A 722 -28.80 21.45 -11.15
C PHE A 722 -27.45 21.12 -10.50
N ASP A 723 -26.97 22.00 -9.62
CA ASP A 723 -25.82 21.74 -8.75
C ASP A 723 -26.23 21.80 -7.26
N PRO A 724 -26.31 20.66 -6.55
CA PRO A 724 -26.65 20.64 -5.13
C PRO A 724 -25.61 21.29 -4.21
N PHE A 725 -24.38 21.52 -4.71
CA PHE A 725 -23.25 22.09 -3.96
C PHE A 725 -22.57 23.18 -4.80
N VAL A 726 -23.33 24.23 -5.12
CA VAL A 726 -23.00 25.19 -6.17
C VAL A 726 -21.73 26.01 -5.93
N GLY A 727 -21.39 26.26 -4.66
CA GLY A 727 -20.27 27.14 -4.30
C GLY A 727 -20.35 28.47 -5.04
N THR A 728 -19.30 28.80 -5.80
CA THR A 728 -19.24 30.06 -6.58
C THR A 728 -19.86 29.99 -7.97
N GLY A 729 -20.50 28.86 -8.34
CA GLY A 729 -21.24 28.70 -9.59
C GLY A 729 -20.40 28.33 -10.82
N SER A 730 -19.19 27.79 -10.64
CA SER A 730 -18.33 27.37 -11.77
C SER A 730 -19.01 26.43 -12.75
N LEU A 731 -19.72 25.42 -12.22
CA LEU A 731 -20.39 24.38 -12.99
C LEU A 731 -21.67 24.90 -13.67
N LEU A 732 -22.32 25.90 -13.07
CA LEU A 732 -23.45 26.60 -13.68
C LEU A 732 -22.99 27.44 -14.87
N VAL A 733 -21.88 28.18 -14.75
CA VAL A 733 -21.34 28.98 -15.85
C VAL A 733 -21.00 28.12 -17.07
N SER A 734 -20.33 26.97 -16.88
CA SER A 734 -19.99 26.08 -18.00
C SER A 734 -21.21 25.42 -18.63
N SER A 735 -22.21 25.03 -17.83
CA SER A 735 -23.46 24.45 -18.33
C SER A 735 -24.32 25.47 -19.08
N ALA A 736 -24.42 26.70 -18.56
CA ALA A 736 -25.13 27.79 -19.21
C ALA A 736 -24.48 28.20 -20.54
N HIS A 737 -23.15 28.11 -20.65
CA HIS A 737 -22.45 28.35 -21.91
C HIS A 737 -22.88 27.37 -23.01
N PHE A 738 -23.20 26.12 -22.66
CA PHE A 738 -23.77 25.14 -23.59
C PHE A 738 -25.30 25.27 -23.77
N GLY A 739 -25.89 26.33 -23.23
CA GLY A 739 -27.28 26.73 -23.48
C GLY A 739 -28.30 26.15 -22.50
N SER A 740 -27.86 25.50 -21.42
CA SER A 740 -28.74 25.00 -20.37
C SER A 740 -29.26 26.12 -19.48
N TYR A 741 -30.46 25.95 -18.94
CA TYR A 741 -30.93 26.72 -17.79
C TYR A 741 -30.30 26.14 -16.52
N VAL A 742 -29.80 27.00 -15.65
CA VAL A 742 -28.94 26.59 -14.53
C VAL A 742 -29.49 27.06 -13.19
N MET A 743 -29.42 26.16 -12.21
CA MET A 743 -29.82 26.40 -10.83
C MET A 743 -29.01 25.56 -9.87
N GLY A 744 -29.08 25.87 -8.58
CA GLY A 744 -28.37 25.10 -7.58
C GLY A 744 -28.80 25.40 -6.15
N THR A 745 -28.13 24.75 -5.22
CA THR A 745 -28.26 25.00 -3.78
C THR A 745 -26.89 25.14 -3.15
N ASP A 746 -26.80 25.94 -2.08
CA ASP A 746 -25.69 25.89 -1.14
C ASP A 746 -26.21 26.04 0.30
N ILE A 747 -25.50 25.45 1.25
CA ILE A 747 -25.81 25.62 2.67
C ILE A 747 -25.21 26.93 3.22
N ASP A 748 -24.25 27.54 2.52
CA ASP A 748 -23.63 28.81 2.93
C ASP A 748 -24.26 30.03 2.25
N SER A 749 -25.06 30.77 3.02
CA SER A 749 -25.70 32.02 2.59
C SER A 749 -24.70 33.09 2.16
N HIS A 750 -23.49 33.13 2.73
CA HIS A 750 -22.47 34.13 2.37
C HIS A 750 -21.87 33.85 1.00
N ILE A 751 -21.77 32.58 0.60
CA ILE A 751 -21.29 32.21 -0.73
C ILE A 751 -22.36 32.57 -1.77
N VAL A 752 -23.60 32.15 -1.55
CA VAL A 752 -24.73 32.41 -2.47
C VAL A 752 -24.93 33.91 -2.72
N HIS A 753 -24.99 34.70 -1.65
CA HIS A 753 -25.22 36.15 -1.75
C HIS A 753 -23.96 36.97 -2.01
N GLY A 754 -22.78 36.36 -1.96
CA GLY A 754 -21.53 37.10 -2.10
C GLY A 754 -21.21 38.01 -0.92
N TRP A 755 -21.70 37.70 0.28
CA TRP A 755 -21.39 38.46 1.49
C TRP A 755 -20.04 38.08 2.09
N GLY A 756 -19.45 38.97 2.88
CA GLY A 756 -18.23 38.71 3.62
C GLY A 756 -16.92 39.18 2.95
N ARG A 757 -15.79 38.67 3.44
CA ARG A 757 -14.46 39.10 3.02
C ARG A 757 -14.17 38.62 1.60
N SER A 758 -13.57 39.48 0.79
CA SER A 758 -13.13 39.08 -0.55
C SER A 758 -11.86 38.24 -0.43
N THR A 759 -11.73 37.22 -1.27
CA THR A 759 -10.54 36.36 -1.38
C THR A 759 -9.43 37.00 -2.23
N ARG A 760 -9.67 38.20 -2.80
CA ARG A 760 -8.69 38.95 -3.58
C ARG A 760 -7.76 39.72 -2.65
N HIS A 761 -6.46 39.61 -2.91
CA HIS A 761 -5.38 40.21 -2.12
C HIS A 761 -5.55 41.74 -1.88
N ASN A 762 -6.16 42.45 -2.84
CA ASN A 762 -6.27 43.91 -2.79
C ASN A 762 -7.66 44.41 -2.34
N LYS A 763 -8.57 43.52 -1.92
CA LYS A 763 -9.94 43.89 -1.58
C LYS A 763 -10.41 43.16 -0.33
N LYS A 764 -10.68 43.92 0.73
CA LYS A 764 -11.02 43.41 2.07
C LYS A 764 -12.43 42.80 2.15
N TRP A 765 -13.40 43.38 1.44
CA TRP A 765 -14.81 42.97 1.44
C TRP A 765 -15.33 42.78 0.02
N ARG A 766 -16.27 41.86 -0.18
CA ARG A 766 -16.92 41.65 -1.48
C ARG A 766 -17.78 42.87 -1.86
N GLY A 767 -17.92 43.12 -3.17
CA GLY A 767 -18.76 44.21 -3.68
C GLY A 767 -20.21 43.78 -3.91
N GLU A 768 -21.12 44.73 -4.13
CA GLU A 768 -22.56 44.46 -4.36
C GLU A 768 -22.83 43.53 -5.56
N ASP A 769 -21.96 43.55 -6.57
CA ASP A 769 -22.03 42.68 -7.76
C ASP A 769 -21.00 41.53 -7.76
N GLU A 770 -20.65 41.02 -6.57
CA GLU A 770 -19.70 39.92 -6.38
C GLU A 770 -20.41 38.64 -5.90
N ASN A 771 -21.35 38.13 -6.70
CA ASN A 771 -22.15 36.93 -6.42
C ASN A 771 -22.24 35.97 -7.65
N ILE A 772 -22.95 34.85 -7.51
CA ILE A 772 -23.09 33.84 -8.57
C ILE A 772 -23.76 34.43 -9.82
N ARG A 773 -24.86 35.19 -9.67
CA ARG A 773 -25.56 35.84 -10.79
C ARG A 773 -24.64 36.78 -11.56
N ALA A 774 -23.78 37.52 -10.87
CA ALA A 774 -22.79 38.40 -11.49
C ALA A 774 -21.78 37.63 -12.36
N ASN A 775 -21.37 36.42 -11.95
CA ASN A 775 -20.55 35.56 -12.81
C ASN A 775 -21.26 35.20 -14.12
N LEU A 776 -22.55 34.89 -14.08
CA LEU A 776 -23.31 34.60 -15.31
C LEU A 776 -23.48 35.86 -16.16
N ARG A 777 -23.78 37.02 -15.54
CA ARG A 777 -23.88 38.32 -16.23
C ARG A 777 -22.58 38.70 -16.94
N GLN A 778 -21.43 38.54 -16.27
CA GLN A 778 -20.10 38.82 -16.84
C GLN A 778 -19.88 38.15 -18.21
N TYR A 779 -20.46 36.96 -18.41
CA TYR A 779 -20.31 36.19 -19.63
C TYR A 779 -21.52 36.26 -20.57
N GLY A 780 -22.51 37.11 -20.29
CA GLY A 780 -23.74 37.25 -21.08
C GLY A 780 -24.73 36.09 -20.91
N LEU A 781 -24.62 35.33 -19.81
CA LEU A 781 -25.37 34.11 -19.54
C LEU A 781 -26.47 34.29 -18.48
N GLU A 782 -26.71 35.51 -18.00
CA GLU A 782 -27.71 35.79 -16.95
C GLU A 782 -29.12 35.35 -17.35
N HIS A 783 -29.49 35.44 -18.63
CA HIS A 783 -30.76 34.96 -19.16
C HIS A 783 -30.97 33.43 -19.04
N ARG A 784 -29.94 32.67 -18.65
CA ARG A 784 -29.98 31.23 -18.40
C ARG A 784 -29.99 30.90 -16.91
N TYR A 785 -29.76 31.88 -16.04
CA TYR A 785 -29.73 31.70 -14.60
C TYR A 785 -31.18 31.67 -14.08
N LEU A 786 -31.60 30.52 -13.52
CA LEU A 786 -32.90 30.39 -12.88
C LEU A 786 -32.82 30.98 -11.47
N ASP A 787 -32.24 30.23 -10.53
CA ASP A 787 -31.76 30.80 -9.27
C ASP A 787 -30.86 29.83 -8.49
N VAL A 788 -30.29 30.31 -7.38
CA VAL A 788 -29.61 29.50 -6.37
C VAL A 788 -30.30 29.69 -5.04
N LEU A 789 -30.67 28.59 -4.39
CA LEU A 789 -31.35 28.60 -3.09
C LEU A 789 -30.37 28.31 -1.96
N ILE A 790 -30.62 28.90 -0.79
CA ILE A 790 -29.95 28.48 0.45
C ILE A 790 -30.67 27.22 0.94
N SER A 791 -30.01 26.07 0.83
CA SER A 791 -30.59 24.78 1.22
C SER A 791 -29.51 23.76 1.53
N ASP A 792 -29.82 22.87 2.45
CA ASP A 792 -29.00 21.69 2.72
C ASP A 792 -29.30 20.59 1.69
N ALA A 793 -28.31 20.17 0.91
CA ALA A 793 -28.45 19.10 -0.06
C ALA A 793 -28.80 17.73 0.57
N ALA A 794 -28.53 17.53 1.86
CA ALA A 794 -28.95 16.32 2.59
C ALA A 794 -30.48 16.29 2.82
N ARG A 795 -31.17 17.41 2.66
CA ARG A 795 -32.63 17.53 2.82
C ARG A 795 -33.22 18.15 1.57
N SER A 796 -33.75 17.31 0.69
CA SER A 796 -34.39 17.80 -0.53
C SER A 796 -35.55 18.73 -0.19
N VAL A 797 -35.48 19.97 -0.67
CA VAL A 797 -36.58 20.95 -0.64
C VAL A 797 -37.52 20.81 -1.84
N TRP A 798 -37.23 19.86 -2.72
CA TRP A 798 -37.95 19.67 -3.97
C TRP A 798 -39.05 18.63 -3.81
N ARG A 799 -40.12 18.80 -4.59
CA ARG A 799 -41.16 17.79 -4.72
C ARG A 799 -40.54 16.49 -5.27
N PRO A 800 -40.94 15.31 -4.76
CA PRO A 800 -40.37 14.02 -5.13
C PRO A 800 -40.77 13.59 -6.56
N CYS A 801 -40.21 14.28 -7.56
CA CYS A 801 -40.51 14.10 -8.97
C CYS A 801 -39.27 14.39 -9.82
N GLN A 802 -39.32 14.00 -11.10
CA GLN A 802 -38.25 14.28 -12.06
C GLN A 802 -38.27 15.77 -12.44
N LEU A 803 -37.15 16.45 -12.28
CA LEU A 803 -37.03 17.90 -12.42
C LEU A 803 -35.86 18.33 -13.29
N PHE A 804 -34.76 17.56 -13.30
CA PHE A 804 -33.50 17.99 -13.88
C PHE A 804 -33.03 17.05 -14.98
N ASP A 805 -32.52 17.60 -16.08
CA ASP A 805 -31.91 16.84 -17.17
C ASP A 805 -30.50 16.39 -16.81
N ALA A 806 -29.79 17.18 -16.00
CA ALA A 806 -28.50 16.79 -15.47
C ALA A 806 -28.25 17.36 -14.08
N ILE A 807 -27.48 16.62 -13.30
CA ILE A 807 -26.95 17.05 -12.01
C ILE A 807 -25.42 17.02 -12.11
N VAL A 808 -24.77 18.16 -11.91
CA VAL A 808 -23.31 18.31 -12.06
C VAL A 808 -22.77 18.99 -10.82
N THR A 809 -21.86 18.34 -10.10
CA THR A 809 -21.47 18.84 -8.78
C THR A 809 -20.07 18.39 -8.31
N ASP A 810 -19.45 19.14 -7.40
CA ASP A 810 -18.21 18.80 -6.69
C ASP A 810 -18.42 18.88 -5.17
N PRO A 811 -19.03 17.84 -4.56
CA PRO A 811 -19.41 17.88 -3.16
C PRO A 811 -18.26 18.18 -2.17
N PRO A 812 -18.55 18.78 -1.01
CA PRO A 812 -17.55 19.05 0.02
C PRO A 812 -17.17 17.76 0.76
N TYR A 813 -16.09 17.10 0.35
CA TYR A 813 -15.64 15.84 0.95
C TYR A 813 -14.93 15.97 2.32
N GLY A 814 -14.94 17.15 2.96
CA GLY A 814 -14.26 17.35 4.24
C GLY A 814 -12.73 17.53 4.14
N ILE A 815 -12.24 17.85 2.94
CA ILE A 815 -10.81 17.98 2.60
C ILE A 815 -10.35 19.44 2.52
N ARG A 816 -11.04 20.27 1.73
CA ARG A 816 -10.76 21.72 1.59
C ARG A 816 -11.74 22.54 2.43
N GLU A 817 -13.01 22.15 2.37
CA GLU A 817 -14.08 22.69 3.21
C GLU A 817 -14.67 21.57 4.07
N ALA A 818 -15.22 21.93 5.23
CA ALA A 818 -15.84 20.97 6.13
C ALA A 818 -17.12 20.39 5.50
N SER A 819 -17.26 19.06 5.52
CA SER A 819 -18.50 18.42 5.10
C SER A 819 -19.54 18.54 6.22
N GLN A 820 -20.60 19.31 5.98
CA GLN A 820 -21.60 19.68 6.97
C GLN A 820 -23.01 19.48 6.44
N ARG A 821 -23.92 19.09 7.33
CA ARG A 821 -25.38 19.03 7.10
C ARG A 821 -26.12 19.63 8.29
N VAL A 822 -27.35 20.04 8.10
CA VAL A 822 -28.24 20.51 9.15
C VAL A 822 -28.62 19.36 10.08
N GLY A 823 -28.35 19.50 11.38
CA GLY A 823 -28.73 18.53 12.41
C GLY A 823 -28.94 19.19 13.77
N THR A 824 -29.51 18.45 14.71
CA THR A 824 -29.70 18.88 16.10
C THR A 824 -28.73 18.11 17.00
N LYS A 825 -28.15 18.76 18.02
CA LYS A 825 -27.24 18.08 18.96
C LYS A 825 -27.97 17.08 19.86
N ASP A 826 -29.28 17.28 20.06
CA ASP A 826 -30.20 16.42 20.80
C ASP A 826 -31.59 16.48 20.13
N ASN A 827 -32.41 15.44 20.26
CA ASN A 827 -33.79 15.38 19.76
C ASN A 827 -34.72 16.39 20.47
N ASN A 828 -34.58 17.68 20.19
CA ASN A 828 -35.51 18.70 20.67
C ASN A 828 -36.19 19.41 19.50
N PHE A 829 -37.51 19.41 19.56
CA PHE A 829 -38.42 20.12 18.68
C PHE A 829 -38.15 21.65 18.78
N VAL A 830 -38.07 22.34 17.65
CA VAL A 830 -38.05 23.82 17.63
C VAL A 830 -39.49 24.28 17.78
N ARG A 831 -39.78 25.14 18.77
CA ARG A 831 -41.12 25.71 18.95
C ARG A 831 -41.41 26.65 17.76
N GLU A 832 -42.66 26.66 17.31
CA GLU A 832 -43.08 27.39 16.10
C GLU A 832 -42.78 28.91 16.18
N GLU A 833 -42.82 29.45 17.38
CA GLU A 833 -42.49 30.82 17.76
C GLU A 833 -40.98 31.16 17.68
N ASP A 834 -40.11 30.14 17.75
CA ASP A 834 -38.65 30.31 17.64
C ASP A 834 -38.14 30.08 16.21
N CYS A 835 -38.98 29.58 15.28
CA CYS A 835 -38.59 29.23 13.92
C CYS A 835 -38.03 30.41 13.12
N ASP A 836 -38.54 31.63 13.35
CA ASP A 836 -38.14 32.83 12.61
C ASP A 836 -36.70 33.29 12.92
N TRP A 837 -36.15 32.91 14.08
CA TRP A 837 -34.82 33.33 14.53
C TRP A 837 -33.87 32.15 14.81
N HIS A 838 -34.34 30.92 14.70
CA HIS A 838 -33.54 29.72 14.94
C HIS A 838 -32.63 29.39 13.75
N SER A 839 -31.32 29.45 13.98
CA SER A 839 -30.33 28.94 13.02
C SER A 839 -30.05 27.46 13.28
N PRO A 840 -30.31 26.55 12.32
CA PRO A 840 -30.05 25.12 12.52
C PRO A 840 -28.58 24.83 12.77
N THR A 841 -28.28 23.93 13.71
CA THR A 841 -26.89 23.57 14.01
C THR A 841 -26.30 22.73 12.86
N LYS A 842 -25.05 23.02 12.47
CA LYS A 842 -24.34 22.20 11.49
C LYS A 842 -23.69 21.00 12.17
N THR A 843 -23.98 19.80 11.69
CA THR A 843 -23.39 18.53 12.15
C THR A 843 -22.45 17.96 11.09
N ALA A 844 -21.59 17.02 11.48
CA ALA A 844 -20.68 16.37 10.54
C ALA A 844 -21.48 15.56 9.50
N TYR A 845 -21.16 15.77 8.22
CA TYR A 845 -21.70 15.01 7.10
C TYR A 845 -20.63 14.02 6.65
N THR A 846 -20.89 12.72 6.81
CA THR A 846 -19.89 11.71 6.43
C THR A 846 -19.84 11.55 4.92
N LEU A 847 -18.70 11.09 4.37
CA LEU A 847 -18.58 10.83 2.93
C LEU A 847 -19.60 9.78 2.48
N SER A 848 -19.87 8.80 3.34
CA SER A 848 -20.80 7.71 3.06
C SER A 848 -22.24 8.20 2.94
N ASP A 849 -22.66 9.03 3.90
CA ASP A 849 -24.00 9.62 3.92
C ASP A 849 -24.17 10.58 2.74
N LEU A 850 -23.17 11.43 2.48
CA LEU A 850 -23.21 12.39 1.39
C LEU A 850 -23.40 11.73 0.03
N LEU A 851 -22.64 10.67 -0.25
CA LEU A 851 -22.75 9.96 -1.51
C LEU A 851 -24.07 9.19 -1.60
N THR A 852 -24.55 8.64 -0.49
CA THR A 852 -25.86 7.99 -0.41
C THR A 852 -26.98 8.96 -0.75
N ASP A 853 -27.00 10.12 -0.11
CA ASP A 853 -28.02 11.15 -0.29
C ASP A 853 -27.95 11.71 -1.72
N LEU A 854 -26.75 11.97 -2.26
CA LEU A 854 -26.57 12.42 -3.63
C LEU A 854 -27.09 11.42 -4.67
N LEU A 855 -26.84 10.12 -4.49
CA LEU A 855 -27.33 9.09 -5.42
C LEU A 855 -28.84 8.93 -5.36
N ASN A 856 -29.42 8.94 -4.15
CA ASN A 856 -30.86 8.89 -3.96
C ASN A 856 -31.53 10.12 -4.57
N TYR A 857 -30.97 11.31 -4.33
CA TYR A 857 -31.43 12.57 -4.91
C TYR A 857 -31.40 12.52 -6.44
N ALA A 858 -30.28 12.07 -7.02
CA ALA A 858 -30.16 11.94 -8.47
C ALA A 858 -31.14 10.91 -9.05
N ALA A 859 -31.30 9.76 -8.39
CA ALA A 859 -32.27 8.75 -8.81
C ALA A 859 -33.72 9.25 -8.75
N GLN A 860 -34.04 10.11 -7.79
CA GLN A 860 -35.37 10.71 -7.63
C GLN A 860 -35.64 11.82 -8.65
N HIS A 861 -34.70 12.76 -8.80
CA HIS A 861 -34.94 14.03 -9.49
C HIS A 861 -34.37 14.14 -10.90
N LEU A 862 -33.48 13.25 -11.34
CA LEU A 862 -33.10 13.22 -12.76
C LEU A 862 -34.27 12.72 -13.62
N THR A 863 -34.38 13.25 -14.84
CA THR A 863 -35.17 12.61 -15.89
C THR A 863 -34.53 11.28 -16.30
N VAL A 864 -35.32 10.34 -16.82
CA VAL A 864 -34.74 9.12 -17.42
C VAL A 864 -33.85 9.53 -18.59
N HIS A 865 -32.66 8.92 -18.69
CA HIS A 865 -31.52 9.31 -19.54
C HIS A 865 -30.76 10.57 -19.11
N GLY A 866 -31.22 11.26 -18.06
CA GLY A 866 -30.47 12.33 -17.41
C GLY A 866 -29.21 11.80 -16.73
N ARG A 867 -28.21 12.67 -16.55
CA ARG A 867 -26.89 12.28 -16.03
C ARG A 867 -26.54 12.96 -14.71
N LEU A 868 -26.00 12.17 -13.79
CA LEU A 868 -25.29 12.62 -12.60
C LEU A 868 -23.79 12.62 -12.88
N VAL A 869 -23.11 13.76 -12.68
CA VAL A 869 -21.67 13.89 -12.81
C VAL A 869 -21.07 14.48 -11.54
N TYR A 870 -20.16 13.76 -10.90
CA TYR A 870 -19.56 14.17 -9.64
C TYR A 870 -18.13 13.65 -9.47
N TRP A 871 -17.33 14.32 -8.64
CA TRP A 871 -16.02 13.81 -8.25
C TRP A 871 -16.11 12.78 -7.11
N LEU A 872 -15.13 11.91 -6.98
CA LEU A 872 -15.02 10.97 -5.88
C LEU A 872 -13.56 10.93 -5.43
N PRO A 873 -13.20 11.45 -4.24
CA PRO A 873 -11.83 11.32 -3.75
C PRO A 873 -11.52 9.85 -3.46
N VAL A 874 -10.35 9.39 -3.88
CA VAL A 874 -9.90 8.01 -3.66
C VAL A 874 -8.44 7.97 -3.20
N TYR A 875 -8.17 7.05 -2.27
CA TYR A 875 -6.81 6.65 -1.92
C TYR A 875 -6.37 5.58 -2.90
N ARG A 876 -5.40 5.89 -3.76
CA ARG A 876 -4.99 5.07 -4.92
C ARG A 876 -4.61 3.64 -4.54
N PRO A 877 -3.86 3.39 -3.43
CA PRO A 877 -3.52 2.02 -3.03
C PRO A 877 -4.71 1.14 -2.62
N ASP A 878 -5.80 1.74 -2.15
CA ASP A 878 -7.01 1.02 -1.72
C ASP A 878 -8.11 0.99 -2.80
N TYR A 879 -7.91 1.69 -3.93
CA TYR A 879 -8.92 1.78 -4.97
C TYR A 879 -9.11 0.46 -5.74
N THR A 880 -10.36 -0.01 -5.81
CA THR A 880 -10.83 -1.02 -6.76
C THR A 880 -12.19 -0.60 -7.33
N GLU A 881 -12.61 -1.06 -8.51
CA GLU A 881 -13.92 -0.68 -9.08
C GLU A 881 -15.13 -1.11 -8.23
N HIS A 882 -14.92 -2.03 -7.30
CA HIS A 882 -15.95 -2.46 -6.35
C HIS A 882 -16.31 -1.37 -5.33
N ILE A 883 -15.41 -0.41 -5.07
CA ILE A 883 -15.66 0.69 -4.12
C ILE A 883 -16.44 1.85 -4.75
N LEU A 884 -16.76 1.78 -6.04
CA LEU A 884 -17.59 2.82 -6.66
C LEU A 884 -19.02 2.72 -6.10
N PRO A 885 -19.63 3.84 -5.69
CA PRO A 885 -21.03 3.85 -5.30
C PRO A 885 -21.94 3.33 -6.41
N ARG A 886 -23.00 2.59 -6.06
CA ARG A 886 -23.93 1.98 -7.03
C ARG A 886 -25.36 2.25 -6.63
N HIS A 887 -26.24 2.48 -7.60
CA HIS A 887 -27.66 2.65 -7.36
C HIS A 887 -28.46 1.89 -8.46
N PRO A 888 -29.52 1.13 -8.15
CA PRO A 888 -30.27 0.35 -9.16
C PRO A 888 -30.84 1.19 -10.31
N CYS A 889 -31.19 2.44 -10.02
CA CYS A 889 -31.70 3.39 -11.02
C CYS A 889 -30.61 4.08 -11.84
N LEU A 890 -29.34 4.00 -11.44
CA LEU A 890 -28.24 4.72 -12.06
C LEU A 890 -27.20 3.75 -12.62
N ARG A 891 -26.95 3.80 -13.93
CA ARG A 891 -25.91 3.01 -14.60
C ARG A 891 -24.64 3.83 -14.71
N LEU A 892 -23.51 3.28 -14.29
CA LEU A 892 -22.20 3.88 -14.52
C LEU A 892 -21.96 4.05 -16.04
N VAL A 893 -21.71 5.28 -16.46
CA VAL A 893 -21.35 5.63 -17.85
C VAL A 893 -19.84 5.76 -17.96
N SER A 894 -19.21 6.48 -17.02
CA SER A 894 -17.76 6.72 -17.06
C SER A 894 -17.14 6.80 -15.67
N ASN A 895 -15.87 6.41 -15.57
CA ASN A 895 -15.06 6.52 -14.37
C ASN A 895 -13.62 6.94 -14.73
N CYS A 896 -13.30 8.21 -14.53
CA CYS A 896 -12.07 8.79 -15.04
C CYS A 896 -11.19 9.31 -13.89
N GLU A 897 -9.95 8.83 -13.73
CA GLU A 897 -9.07 9.18 -12.61
C GLU A 897 -8.24 10.45 -12.87
N GLN A 898 -8.34 11.46 -12.00
CA GLN A 898 -7.38 12.56 -11.94
C GLN A 898 -6.41 12.35 -10.76
N VAL A 899 -5.16 12.04 -11.09
CA VAL A 899 -4.09 11.89 -10.08
C VAL A 899 -3.73 13.27 -9.52
N LEU A 900 -3.81 13.41 -8.19
CA LEU A 900 -3.40 14.63 -7.48
C LEU A 900 -2.01 14.46 -6.84
N SER A 901 -1.65 13.23 -6.47
CA SER A 901 -0.34 12.83 -5.95
C SER A 901 -0.13 11.32 -6.08
N THR A 902 1.02 10.81 -5.62
CA THR A 902 1.35 9.38 -5.63
C THR A 902 0.24 8.51 -5.06
N ASP A 903 -0.33 8.91 -3.91
CA ASP A 903 -1.27 8.07 -3.14
C ASP A 903 -2.72 8.56 -3.21
N ILE A 904 -2.96 9.75 -3.75
CA ILE A 904 -4.30 10.37 -3.79
C ILE A 904 -4.67 10.72 -5.22
N SER A 905 -5.85 10.30 -5.62
CA SER A 905 -6.53 10.77 -6.83
C SER A 905 -7.97 11.12 -6.52
N ARG A 906 -8.66 11.72 -7.48
CA ARG A 906 -10.11 11.81 -7.49
C ARG A 906 -10.63 11.25 -8.80
N ARG A 907 -11.81 10.65 -8.79
CA ARG A 907 -12.43 10.03 -9.95
C ARG A 907 -13.63 10.84 -10.38
N LEU A 908 -13.68 11.24 -11.65
CA LEU A 908 -14.85 11.85 -12.24
C LEU A 908 -15.80 10.74 -12.65
N ILE A 909 -16.91 10.66 -11.95
CA ILE A 909 -17.94 9.64 -12.13
C ILE A 909 -19.08 10.26 -12.91
N SER A 910 -19.52 9.58 -13.98
CA SER A 910 -20.75 9.90 -14.70
C SER A 910 -21.68 8.70 -14.62
N MET A 911 -22.93 8.93 -14.24
CA MET A 911 -23.97 7.92 -14.19
C MET A 911 -25.21 8.40 -14.92
N GLU A 912 -25.90 7.50 -15.62
CA GLU A 912 -27.14 7.76 -16.34
C GLU A 912 -28.31 7.13 -15.59
N LYS A 913 -29.42 7.87 -15.45
CA LYS A 913 -30.66 7.31 -14.93
C LYS A 913 -31.31 6.42 -15.98
N ILE A 914 -31.51 5.14 -15.66
CA ILE A 914 -32.02 4.13 -16.61
C ILE A 914 -33.45 3.68 -16.35
N ARG A 915 -34.04 4.05 -15.21
CA ARG A 915 -35.40 3.67 -14.81
C ARG A 915 -35.95 4.61 -13.73
N GLU A 916 -37.24 4.47 -13.45
CA GLU A 916 -37.92 5.21 -12.38
C GLU A 916 -37.34 4.97 -10.98
N TYR A 917 -37.58 5.92 -10.08
CA TYR A 917 -37.01 5.93 -8.75
C TYR A 917 -37.46 4.72 -7.90
N GLN A 918 -36.50 4.08 -7.26
CA GLN A 918 -36.70 3.05 -6.25
C GLN A 918 -35.83 3.40 -5.05
N ILE A 919 -36.45 3.53 -3.87
CA ILE A 919 -35.74 3.83 -2.62
C ILE A 919 -34.79 2.68 -2.31
N VAL A 920 -33.52 3.01 -2.07
CA VAL A 920 -32.52 2.06 -1.58
C VAL A 920 -31.94 2.55 -0.27
N VAL A 921 -32.03 1.71 0.76
CA VAL A 921 -31.40 1.98 2.05
C VAL A 921 -29.91 1.68 1.94
N ASN A 922 -29.10 2.74 1.94
CA ASN A 922 -27.64 2.70 1.98
C ASN A 922 -26.97 2.04 0.74
N PRO A 923 -27.00 2.72 -0.42
CA PRO A 923 -26.34 2.30 -1.67
C PRO A 923 -24.80 2.29 -1.60
N TYR A 924 -24.20 2.78 -0.51
CA TYR A 924 -22.76 2.90 -0.36
C TYR A 924 -22.31 2.64 1.09
N ARG A 925 -21.76 1.44 1.36
CA ARG A 925 -21.43 0.95 2.71
C ARG A 925 -19.94 1.03 3.12
N GLU A 926 -19.04 1.71 2.39
CA GLU A 926 -17.60 1.67 2.70
C GLU A 926 -16.87 3.02 2.90
N HIS A 927 -16.05 3.05 3.96
CA HIS A 927 -14.81 3.83 4.22
C HIS A 927 -14.87 5.37 4.39
N ASN A 928 -15.20 5.81 5.61
CA ASN A 928 -14.88 7.15 6.13
C ASN A 928 -13.35 7.41 6.27
N ALA A 929 -12.48 6.40 6.13
CA ALA A 929 -11.04 6.52 6.38
C ALA A 929 -10.23 7.28 5.31
N ILE A 930 -10.83 7.64 4.16
CA ILE A 930 -10.15 8.41 3.11
C ILE A 930 -9.84 9.84 3.61
N ARG A 931 -10.78 10.46 4.34
CA ARG A 931 -10.61 11.80 4.92
C ARG A 931 -9.49 11.81 5.96
N ASP A 932 -9.46 10.82 6.84
CA ASP A 932 -8.45 10.71 7.90
C ASP A 932 -7.05 10.47 7.33
N LYS A 933 -6.93 9.57 6.33
CA LYS A 933 -5.69 9.33 5.59
C LYS A 933 -5.21 10.59 4.83
N TYR A 934 -6.13 11.34 4.23
CA TYR A 934 -5.81 12.59 3.53
C TYR A 934 -5.30 13.68 4.49
N LEU A 935 -5.99 13.90 5.62
CA LEU A 935 -5.62 14.89 6.65
C LEU A 935 -4.26 14.56 7.29
N LEU A 936 -3.98 13.28 7.52
CA LEU A 936 -2.70 12.79 8.04
C LEU A 936 -1.54 13.18 7.09
N LEU A 937 -1.67 12.86 5.80
CA LEU A 937 -0.65 13.16 4.78
C LEU A 937 -0.47 14.67 4.51
N ALA A 938 -1.55 15.46 4.62
CA ALA A 938 -1.48 16.92 4.49
C ALA A 938 -0.76 17.59 5.67
N LYS A 939 -0.96 17.08 6.91
CA LYS A 939 -0.22 17.51 8.10
C LYS A 939 1.28 17.23 7.94
N GLU A 940 1.64 16.03 7.49
CA GLU A 940 3.04 15.66 7.21
C GLU A 940 3.70 16.56 6.15
N LYS A 941 2.98 16.92 5.07
CA LYS A 941 3.49 17.83 4.04
C LYS A 941 3.65 19.27 4.54
N LYS A 942 2.70 19.81 5.32
CA LYS A 942 2.83 21.13 5.94
C LYS A 942 4.00 21.18 6.93
N GLN A 943 4.24 20.10 7.67
CA GLN A 943 5.37 19.99 8.59
C GLN A 943 6.71 19.91 7.85
N LYS A 944 6.78 19.17 6.74
CA LYS A 944 7.94 19.16 5.82
C LYS A 944 8.19 20.50 5.13
N GLN A 945 7.15 21.25 4.76
CA GLN A 945 7.30 22.58 4.16
C GLN A 945 7.72 23.63 5.19
N ARG A 946 7.21 23.57 6.43
CA ARG A 946 7.68 24.43 7.54
C ARG A 946 9.14 24.18 7.85
N THR A 947 9.56 22.92 8.02
CA THR A 947 10.98 22.60 8.25
C THR A 947 11.88 23.02 7.09
N LYS A 948 11.40 22.97 5.84
CA LYS A 948 12.14 23.46 4.66
C LYS A 948 12.25 24.98 4.58
N LYS A 949 11.21 25.70 5.02
CA LYS A 949 11.22 27.18 5.14
C LYS A 949 12.13 27.63 6.27
N ASP A 950 12.09 26.95 7.42
CA ASP A 950 12.93 27.27 8.58
C ASP A 950 14.42 27.00 8.30
N SER A 951 14.72 25.97 7.50
CA SER A 951 16.11 25.70 7.05
C SER A 951 16.61 26.67 5.98
N GLN A 952 15.73 27.22 5.12
CA GLN A 952 16.10 28.31 4.21
C GLN A 952 16.27 29.66 4.93
N THR A 953 15.48 29.93 5.97
CA THR A 953 15.58 31.18 6.75
C THR A 953 16.83 31.21 7.63
N LYS A 954 17.29 30.04 8.13
CA LYS A 954 18.57 29.89 8.84
C LYS A 954 19.79 29.97 7.93
N ALA A 955 19.66 29.67 6.64
CA ALA A 955 20.76 29.78 5.66
C ALA A 955 21.00 31.22 5.20
N THR A 956 20.00 32.10 5.31
CA THR A 956 20.13 33.54 4.99
C THR A 956 20.58 34.41 6.17
N SER A 957 20.69 33.85 7.38
CA SER A 957 21.13 34.58 8.58
C SER A 957 22.58 34.32 8.99
N SER A 958 23.36 33.59 8.18
CA SER A 958 24.76 33.24 8.49
C SER A 958 25.81 33.98 7.65
N ASP A 959 25.41 34.86 6.74
CA ASP A 959 26.35 35.73 6.00
C ASP A 959 26.13 37.19 6.42
N SER A 960 26.89 37.63 7.42
CA SER A 960 27.09 39.03 7.77
C SER A 960 28.59 39.19 8.08
N PRO A 961 29.35 39.99 7.30
CA PRO A 961 30.76 40.23 7.60
C PRO A 961 30.87 41.16 8.81
N ILE A 962 31.79 40.81 9.70
CA ILE A 962 32.28 41.68 10.77
C ILE A 962 33.19 42.73 10.09
N GLU A 963 32.81 44.00 10.16
CA GLU A 963 33.70 45.15 9.97
C GLU A 963 33.77 45.95 11.29
N GLU A 964 34.93 46.56 11.48
CA GLU A 964 35.60 46.97 12.72
C GLU A 964 34.98 48.15 13.48
N SER A 965 35.01 48.11 14.83
CA SER A 965 35.70 49.05 15.73
C SER A 965 35.41 48.75 17.20
#